data_AF-A0A0D6JT36-F1
#
_entry.id   AF-A0A0D6JT36-F1
#
_cell.length_a   1.000
_cell.length_b   1.000
_cell.length_c   1.000
_cell.angle_alpha   90.00
_cell.angle_beta   90.00
_cell.angle_gamma   90.00
#
_symmetry.space_group_name_H-M   'P 1'
#
loop_
_entity.id
_entity.type
_entity.pdbx_description
1 polymer ?
#
loop_
_entity_poly.entity_id
_entity_poly.type
_entity_poly.pdbx_seq_one_letter_code
_entity_poly.pdbx_strand_id
1 'polypeptide(L)'
;MVADAHRAAVEIETETDVLSRTEDPPENSGRGWTLVSISTDTSSSAETVPTRTPAVEADTVVVDAGSRIVTTVETTTRTFRRGNETLQTEARTETRTRVDLAAVVDPAAVSAPVRPIDPASTPGGALDGENFAAAADAAADMVVTRGGFDDIACDVATGNPPEPRQATAPMASGLDRWVRSDLVALADRVRDRRVTASARRVAAGEVNLAAELAADLRADRRDLVGAPAAYDGVADRTRVAVRATYLDRVLATLDRRANQTAAASDAANNASRDADFGSLSEAVRAEEVARAALGDSRADGANGTANESGVRFVPDADPMYLSLGGLDGASVPTVARGGTYHPLVARNTNLFTLPYGDAADTVLEPVFGSNRRVPLRVAARTLLAADSTLENTNGTNETLADRRDRLETAVDRSVVPAETAARHTLRDHTNHSVTERQRILERSLGAWDDPAHRALAITNGSAARAIAVEAAAPGTVEADLLERRLDVAFRTVRRDRSTTVPQRLTNRTVETTRTARQQAVADVATDAAMNATEDAVADRLNDTLDSRFDTPFKRVPAGMPVAPVPGSWYATVNVWDVAVAGEFAQFRVHARGDTESLTYARDGSPVALDWDGDGVAETVGRGDRVSFEVRTPIVVAVPPSGVGVGDIDGNADERSEGWQGGPGCTVAADCPPEE
;
A
#
# COMPACT_ATOMS: atom_id res chain seq x y z
N MET A 1 -3.25 21.73 -16.97
CA MET A 1 -3.78 22.21 -15.67
C MET A 1 -3.41 23.66 -15.39
N VAL A 2 -2.14 24.02 -15.13
CA VAL A 2 -1.77 25.44 -14.88
C VAL A 2 -2.18 26.34 -16.05
N ALA A 3 -1.88 25.92 -17.28
CA ALA A 3 -2.34 26.63 -18.48
C ALA A 3 -3.88 26.64 -18.61
N ASP A 4 -4.57 25.61 -18.12
CA ASP A 4 -6.03 25.50 -18.25
C ASP A 4 -6.73 26.49 -17.30
N ALA A 5 -6.19 26.70 -16.11
CA ALA A 5 -6.73 27.66 -15.14
C ALA A 5 -6.70 29.12 -15.62
N HIS A 6 -5.82 29.41 -16.60
CA HIS A 6 -5.68 30.69 -17.27
C HIS A 6 -6.48 30.79 -18.57
N ARG A 7 -7.21 29.75 -19.00
CA ARG A 7 -8.08 29.82 -20.18
C ARG A 7 -9.48 30.27 -19.77
N ALA A 8 -10.12 31.02 -20.65
CA ALA A 8 -11.54 31.35 -20.57
C ALA A 8 -12.15 31.38 -21.98
N ALA A 9 -13.45 31.12 -22.07
CA ALA A 9 -14.25 31.44 -23.24
C ALA A 9 -14.83 32.85 -23.11
N VAL A 10 -14.90 33.55 -24.23
CA VAL A 10 -15.59 34.83 -24.38
C VAL A 10 -16.80 34.55 -25.24
N GLU A 11 -17.99 34.65 -24.67
CA GLU A 11 -19.23 34.23 -25.32
C GLU A 11 -20.43 35.09 -24.91
N ILE A 12 -21.54 34.88 -25.63
CA ILE A 12 -22.82 35.48 -25.30
C ILE A 12 -23.69 34.39 -24.69
N GLU A 13 -23.95 34.50 -23.39
CA GLU A 13 -24.94 33.69 -22.70
C GLU A 13 -26.34 34.21 -22.99
N THR A 14 -27.27 33.30 -23.25
CA THR A 14 -28.61 33.66 -23.75
C THR A 14 -29.72 32.87 -23.06
N GLU A 15 -30.79 33.54 -22.68
CA GLU A 15 -32.06 32.94 -22.29
C GLU A 15 -33.16 33.45 -23.22
N THR A 16 -33.98 32.55 -23.77
CA THR A 16 -35.01 32.90 -24.77
C THR A 16 -36.39 32.43 -24.36
N ASP A 17 -37.35 33.33 -24.41
CA ASP A 17 -38.76 33.07 -24.10
C ASP A 17 -39.64 33.51 -25.27
N VAL A 18 -40.31 32.57 -25.94
CA VAL A 18 -41.29 32.91 -26.97
C VAL A 18 -42.54 33.48 -26.30
N LEU A 19 -42.80 34.76 -26.54
CA LEU A 19 -43.95 35.49 -25.97
C LEU A 19 -45.23 35.24 -26.78
N SER A 20 -45.10 35.22 -28.11
CA SER A 20 -46.23 34.97 -29.01
C SER A 20 -45.76 34.46 -30.36
N ARG A 21 -46.60 33.66 -31.01
CA ARG A 21 -46.43 33.22 -32.40
C ARG A 21 -47.76 33.32 -33.12
N THR A 22 -47.79 34.07 -34.21
CA THR A 22 -48.96 34.29 -35.07
C THR A 22 -48.64 33.74 -36.45
N GLU A 23 -49.57 32.99 -37.04
CA GLU A 23 -49.42 32.39 -38.36
C GLU A 23 -50.56 32.83 -39.27
N ASP A 24 -50.22 33.49 -40.37
CA ASP A 24 -51.13 33.82 -41.47
C ASP A 24 -50.93 32.77 -42.58
N PRO A 25 -51.89 31.84 -42.75
CA PRO A 25 -51.76 30.76 -43.72
C PRO A 25 -51.85 31.27 -45.16
N PRO A 26 -51.23 30.56 -46.13
CA PRO A 26 -51.28 30.97 -47.52
C PRO A 26 -52.68 30.80 -48.11
N GLU A 27 -53.02 31.67 -49.07
CA GLU A 27 -54.22 31.50 -49.88
C GLU A 27 -54.21 30.14 -50.60
N ASN A 28 -55.36 29.48 -50.68
CA ASN A 28 -55.46 28.17 -51.32
C ASN A 28 -55.33 28.31 -52.85
N SER A 29 -54.31 27.67 -53.44
CA SER A 29 -54.04 27.74 -54.88
C SER A 29 -55.11 27.09 -55.76
N GLY A 30 -55.99 26.24 -55.20
CA GLY A 30 -57.02 25.52 -55.95
C GLY A 30 -56.48 24.34 -56.77
N ARG A 31 -57.34 23.63 -57.52
CA ARG A 31 -56.96 22.42 -58.27
C ARG A 31 -56.28 22.76 -59.61
N GLY A 32 -55.25 21.98 -59.98
CA GLY A 32 -54.59 22.07 -61.30
C GLY A 32 -53.34 22.97 -61.38
N TRP A 33 -52.81 23.41 -60.23
CA TRP A 33 -51.57 24.17 -60.11
C TRP A 33 -50.41 23.28 -59.65
N THR A 34 -49.24 23.43 -60.24
CA THR A 34 -48.02 22.71 -59.83
C THR A 34 -47.05 23.67 -59.16
N LEU A 35 -46.56 23.32 -57.97
CA LEU A 35 -45.54 24.10 -57.26
C LEU A 35 -44.21 24.04 -58.03
N VAL A 36 -43.61 25.21 -58.30
CA VAL A 36 -42.36 25.32 -59.06
C VAL A 36 -41.22 25.95 -58.26
N SER A 37 -41.52 26.80 -57.28
CA SER A 37 -40.50 27.30 -56.35
C SER A 37 -41.09 27.63 -54.99
N ILE A 38 -40.25 27.54 -53.97
CA ILE A 38 -40.50 28.06 -52.63
C ILE A 38 -39.31 28.96 -52.31
N SER A 39 -39.56 30.20 -51.90
CA SER A 39 -38.57 31.05 -51.24
C SER A 39 -39.07 31.43 -49.86
N THR A 40 -38.16 31.57 -48.92
CA THR A 40 -38.45 32.01 -47.55
C THR A 40 -37.57 33.21 -47.27
N ASP A 41 -38.21 34.33 -46.93
CA ASP A 41 -37.56 35.57 -46.55
C ASP A 41 -37.81 35.82 -45.06
N THR A 42 -36.74 35.98 -44.29
CA THR A 42 -36.81 36.25 -42.85
C THR A 42 -36.35 37.68 -42.59
N SER A 43 -37.16 38.42 -41.84
CA SER A 43 -36.78 39.73 -41.31
C SER A 43 -36.93 39.74 -39.79
N SER A 44 -36.03 40.42 -39.09
CA SER A 44 -36.05 40.53 -37.64
C SER A 44 -35.85 41.99 -37.21
N SER A 45 -36.44 42.35 -36.08
CA SER A 45 -36.25 43.66 -35.45
C SER A 45 -36.28 43.49 -33.93
N ALA A 46 -35.46 44.26 -33.22
CA ALA A 46 -35.34 44.18 -31.76
C ALA A 46 -35.84 45.46 -31.09
N GLU A 47 -36.48 45.31 -29.94
CA GLU A 47 -36.90 46.39 -29.06
C GLU A 47 -36.23 46.24 -27.69
N THR A 48 -35.68 47.32 -27.14
CA THR A 48 -35.04 47.30 -25.81
C THR A 48 -36.06 47.18 -24.70
N VAL A 49 -35.80 46.27 -23.75
CA VAL A 49 -36.62 46.07 -22.54
C VAL A 49 -35.74 46.05 -21.30
N PRO A 50 -36.30 46.14 -20.07
CA PRO A 50 -35.51 46.06 -18.85
C PRO A 50 -34.65 44.79 -18.81
N THR A 51 -33.36 44.99 -18.54
CA THR A 51 -32.34 43.94 -18.52
C THR A 51 -32.65 42.89 -17.46
N ARG A 52 -32.58 41.62 -17.87
CA ARG A 52 -32.45 40.46 -17.02
C ARG A 52 -31.19 39.74 -17.45
N THR A 53 -30.27 39.55 -16.52
CA THR A 53 -29.03 38.81 -16.78
C THR A 53 -29.34 37.32 -16.71
N PRO A 54 -29.00 36.54 -17.75
CA PRO A 54 -29.07 35.08 -17.68
C PRO A 54 -28.34 34.52 -16.45
N ALA A 55 -28.82 33.40 -15.92
CA ALA A 55 -28.15 32.73 -14.81
C ALA A 55 -26.81 32.15 -15.29
N VAL A 56 -25.72 32.50 -14.61
CA VAL A 56 -24.36 32.02 -14.92
C VAL A 56 -23.74 31.36 -13.70
N GLU A 57 -22.69 30.55 -13.93
CA GLU A 57 -21.92 29.92 -12.86
C GLU A 57 -21.18 30.97 -12.01
N ALA A 58 -20.83 30.59 -10.78
CA ALA A 58 -20.30 31.55 -9.80
C ALA A 58 -18.91 32.10 -10.15
N ASP A 59 -18.14 31.43 -11.02
CA ASP A 59 -16.83 31.90 -11.50
C ASP A 59 -16.88 32.58 -12.88
N THR A 60 -18.03 32.56 -13.55
CA THR A 60 -18.28 33.27 -14.80
C THR A 60 -18.42 34.77 -14.53
N VAL A 61 -17.72 35.59 -15.33
CA VAL A 61 -17.72 37.05 -15.19
C VAL A 61 -18.69 37.64 -16.20
N VAL A 62 -19.73 38.30 -15.72
CA VAL A 62 -20.62 39.11 -16.57
C VAL A 62 -19.95 40.46 -16.84
N VAL A 63 -19.66 40.74 -18.10
CA VAL A 63 -19.02 41.98 -18.55
C VAL A 63 -20.07 43.02 -18.92
N ASP A 64 -21.08 42.60 -19.67
CA ASP A 64 -22.21 43.44 -20.08
C ASP A 64 -23.46 42.59 -20.24
N ALA A 65 -24.65 43.20 -20.12
CA ALA A 65 -25.91 42.49 -20.25
C ALA A 65 -27.02 43.38 -20.83
N GLY A 66 -27.89 42.77 -21.63
CA GLY A 66 -29.00 43.46 -22.27
C GLY A 66 -30.15 42.52 -22.56
N SER A 67 -31.36 43.07 -22.58
CA SER A 67 -32.57 42.32 -22.93
C SER A 67 -33.30 42.95 -24.09
N ARG A 68 -33.80 42.11 -24.99
CA ARG A 68 -34.57 42.52 -26.17
C ARG A 68 -35.87 41.73 -26.31
N ILE A 69 -36.87 42.34 -26.92
CA ILE A 69 -37.95 41.61 -27.57
C ILE A 69 -37.68 41.65 -29.06
N VAL A 70 -37.44 40.48 -29.64
CA VAL A 70 -37.20 40.32 -31.08
C VAL A 70 -38.50 39.89 -31.74
N THR A 71 -38.88 40.62 -32.79
CA THR A 71 -39.98 40.22 -33.67
C THR A 71 -39.38 39.67 -34.96
N THR A 72 -39.52 38.37 -35.17
CA THR A 72 -39.09 37.66 -36.38
C THR A 72 -40.30 37.42 -37.27
N VAL A 73 -40.25 37.89 -38.50
CA VAL A 73 -41.26 37.67 -39.54
C VAL A 73 -40.66 36.81 -40.63
N GLU A 74 -41.16 35.58 -40.74
CA GLU A 74 -40.83 34.64 -41.82
C GLU A 74 -41.94 34.67 -42.86
N THR A 75 -41.59 35.05 -44.09
CA THR A 75 -42.52 35.06 -45.24
C THR A 75 -42.11 33.97 -46.21
N THR A 76 -42.92 32.91 -46.32
CA THR A 76 -42.71 31.84 -47.30
C THR A 76 -43.56 32.11 -48.54
N THR A 77 -42.91 32.47 -49.64
CA THR A 77 -43.52 32.69 -50.94
C THR A 77 -43.46 31.41 -51.77
N ARG A 78 -44.62 30.84 -52.07
CA ARG A 78 -44.76 29.67 -52.95
C ARG A 78 -45.20 30.12 -54.32
N THR A 79 -44.43 29.78 -55.34
CA THR A 79 -44.77 30.08 -56.74
C THR A 79 -45.29 28.82 -57.42
N PHE A 80 -46.49 28.90 -57.98
CA PHE A 80 -47.17 27.83 -58.70
C PHE A 80 -47.32 28.17 -60.17
N ARG A 81 -47.35 27.14 -61.03
CA ARG A 81 -47.51 27.28 -62.47
C ARG A 81 -48.62 26.42 -63.01
N ARG A 82 -49.37 26.95 -63.99
CA ARG A 82 -50.38 26.24 -64.78
C ARG A 82 -50.33 26.72 -66.23
N GLY A 83 -49.69 25.96 -67.12
CA GLY A 83 -49.41 26.40 -68.49
C GLY A 83 -48.47 27.62 -68.53
N ASN A 84 -48.93 28.73 -69.10
CA ASN A 84 -48.21 30.02 -69.11
C ASN A 84 -48.61 30.96 -67.96
N GLU A 85 -49.50 30.54 -67.05
CA GLU A 85 -49.90 31.32 -65.88
C GLU A 85 -49.03 31.00 -64.67
N THR A 86 -48.74 32.02 -63.86
CA THR A 86 -48.00 31.91 -62.58
C THR A 86 -48.85 32.50 -61.46
N LEU A 87 -48.92 31.83 -60.31
CA LEU A 87 -49.60 32.28 -59.10
C LEU A 87 -48.60 32.25 -57.94
N GLN A 88 -48.59 33.30 -57.11
CA GLN A 88 -47.81 33.32 -55.87
C GLN A 88 -48.76 33.35 -54.67
N THR A 89 -48.43 32.56 -53.65
CA THR A 89 -49.14 32.58 -52.37
C THR A 89 -48.11 32.77 -51.26
N GLU A 90 -48.41 33.62 -50.29
CA GLU A 90 -47.50 33.92 -49.18
C GLU A 90 -48.07 33.34 -47.89
N ALA A 91 -47.23 32.68 -47.10
CA ALA A 91 -47.53 32.34 -45.71
C ALA A 91 -46.62 33.18 -44.83
N ARG A 92 -47.18 33.83 -43.80
CA ARG A 92 -46.40 34.69 -42.89
C ARG A 92 -46.46 34.13 -41.48
N THR A 93 -45.31 33.97 -40.85
CA THR A 93 -45.22 33.63 -39.42
C THR A 93 -44.53 34.77 -38.71
N GLU A 94 -45.19 35.36 -37.72
CA GLU A 94 -44.62 36.37 -36.84
C GLU A 94 -44.40 35.77 -35.44
N THR A 95 -43.15 35.76 -34.99
CA THR A 95 -42.79 35.28 -33.65
C THR A 95 -42.18 36.43 -32.86
N ARG A 96 -42.70 36.68 -31.66
CA ARG A 96 -42.09 37.61 -30.69
C ARG A 96 -41.40 36.80 -29.61
N THR A 97 -40.09 37.00 -29.47
CA THR A 97 -39.23 36.29 -28.52
C THR A 97 -38.53 37.29 -27.64
N ARG A 98 -38.65 37.14 -26.31
CA ARG A 98 -37.76 37.82 -25.38
C ARG A 98 -36.40 37.10 -25.41
N VAL A 99 -35.33 37.87 -25.58
CA VAL A 99 -33.96 37.40 -25.59
C VAL A 99 -33.21 38.17 -24.52
N ASP A 100 -32.82 37.48 -23.45
CA ASP A 100 -31.98 37.99 -22.38
C ASP A 100 -30.53 37.57 -22.69
N LEU A 101 -29.61 38.53 -22.74
CA LEU A 101 -28.23 38.36 -23.22
C LEU A 101 -27.24 38.83 -22.16
N ALA A 102 -26.15 38.09 -22.00
CA ALA A 102 -24.97 38.53 -21.25
C ALA A 102 -23.70 38.24 -22.03
N ALA A 103 -22.85 39.26 -22.21
CA ALA A 103 -21.48 39.06 -22.66
C ALA A 103 -20.65 38.64 -21.44
N VAL A 104 -20.08 37.44 -21.52
CA VAL A 104 -19.40 36.81 -20.39
C VAL A 104 -17.97 36.42 -20.72
N VAL A 105 -17.16 36.34 -19.67
CA VAL A 105 -15.92 35.58 -19.65
C VAL A 105 -16.15 34.35 -18.80
N ASP A 106 -16.15 33.18 -19.41
CA ASP A 106 -16.36 31.89 -18.75
C ASP A 106 -15.02 31.16 -18.55
N PRO A 107 -14.46 31.12 -17.32
CA PRO A 107 -13.18 30.47 -17.09
C PRO A 107 -13.25 28.96 -17.30
N ALA A 108 -12.25 28.39 -17.98
CA ALA A 108 -12.23 26.95 -18.26
C ALA A 108 -12.29 26.13 -16.97
N ALA A 109 -13.01 24.99 -17.04
CA ALA A 109 -13.18 24.08 -15.91
C ALA A 109 -11.83 23.49 -15.44
N VAL A 110 -11.63 23.47 -14.12
CA VAL A 110 -10.44 22.93 -13.45
C VAL A 110 -10.84 22.08 -12.24
N SER A 111 -9.91 21.33 -11.65
CA SER A 111 -10.16 20.48 -10.47
C SER A 111 -10.45 21.26 -9.16
N ALA A 112 -10.72 22.56 -9.23
CA ALA A 112 -11.05 23.41 -8.08
C ALA A 112 -12.57 23.58 -7.94
N PRO A 113 -13.09 23.84 -6.73
CA PRO A 113 -14.49 24.24 -6.57
C PRO A 113 -14.84 25.47 -7.41
N VAL A 114 -16.02 25.48 -8.04
CA VAL A 114 -16.56 26.64 -8.74
C VAL A 114 -16.88 27.72 -7.71
N ARG A 115 -16.15 28.84 -7.74
CA ARG A 115 -16.25 29.96 -6.79
C ARG A 115 -15.84 31.26 -7.48
N PRO A 116 -16.39 32.41 -7.04
CA PRO A 116 -16.05 33.71 -7.62
C PRO A 116 -14.54 33.97 -7.65
N ILE A 117 -14.10 34.69 -8.67
CA ILE A 117 -12.72 35.16 -8.81
C ILE A 117 -12.76 36.68 -8.61
N ASP A 118 -11.97 37.20 -7.69
CA ASP A 118 -11.93 38.63 -7.38
C ASP A 118 -10.49 39.09 -7.15
N PRO A 119 -9.94 39.99 -7.99
CA PRO A 119 -10.51 40.49 -9.25
C PRO A 119 -10.40 39.45 -10.38
N ALA A 120 -11.45 39.32 -11.20
CA ALA A 120 -11.42 38.46 -12.39
C ALA A 120 -11.09 39.20 -13.69
N SER A 121 -11.69 40.38 -13.89
CA SER A 121 -11.61 41.17 -15.13
C SER A 121 -10.70 42.39 -15.03
N THR A 122 -10.01 42.56 -13.91
CA THR A 122 -9.07 43.68 -13.72
C THR A 122 -7.74 43.18 -13.16
N PRO A 123 -6.64 43.92 -13.39
CA PRO A 123 -5.36 43.57 -12.80
C PRO A 123 -5.39 43.59 -11.28
N GLY A 124 -4.71 42.64 -10.64
CA GLY A 124 -4.63 42.52 -9.19
C GLY A 124 -4.58 41.07 -8.72
N GLY A 125 -5.03 40.85 -7.49
CA GLY A 125 -5.04 39.53 -6.84
C GLY A 125 -3.70 39.17 -6.19
N ALA A 126 -3.55 37.91 -5.78
CA ALA A 126 -2.43 37.45 -4.94
C ALA A 126 -1.02 37.70 -5.50
N LEU A 127 -0.90 37.88 -6.82
CA LEU A 127 0.37 38.14 -7.53
C LEU A 127 0.28 39.33 -8.49
N ASP A 128 -0.70 40.23 -8.31
CA ASP A 128 -0.90 41.41 -9.17
C ASP A 128 -0.93 41.07 -10.68
N GLY A 129 -1.61 39.99 -11.06
CA GLY A 129 -1.67 39.51 -12.44
C GLY A 129 -2.72 40.27 -13.26
N GLU A 130 -2.64 40.20 -14.60
CA GLU A 130 -3.64 40.83 -15.49
C GLU A 130 -5.02 40.15 -15.41
N ASN A 131 -5.09 38.93 -14.85
CA ASN A 131 -6.30 38.12 -14.79
C ASN A 131 -6.94 38.00 -16.19
N PHE A 132 -8.27 38.02 -16.29
CA PHE A 132 -8.99 37.95 -17.55
C PHE A 132 -9.33 39.33 -18.14
N ALA A 133 -8.58 40.39 -17.81
CA ALA A 133 -8.88 41.75 -18.29
C ALA A 133 -9.01 41.84 -19.82
N ALA A 134 -8.04 41.31 -20.57
CA ALA A 134 -8.10 41.29 -22.04
C ALA A 134 -9.27 40.46 -22.59
N ALA A 135 -9.72 39.43 -21.87
CA ALA A 135 -10.90 38.65 -22.26
C ALA A 135 -12.19 39.45 -22.00
N ALA A 136 -12.24 40.22 -20.91
CA ALA A 136 -13.35 41.11 -20.63
C ALA A 136 -13.45 42.24 -21.68
N ASP A 137 -12.32 42.83 -22.07
CA ASP A 137 -12.27 43.80 -23.18
C ASP A 137 -12.78 43.17 -24.48
N ALA A 138 -12.34 41.94 -24.80
CA ALA A 138 -12.81 41.21 -25.97
C ALA A 138 -14.31 40.87 -25.92
N ALA A 139 -14.88 40.65 -24.74
CA ALA A 139 -16.31 40.42 -24.55
C ALA A 139 -17.12 41.70 -24.80
N ALA A 140 -16.64 42.84 -24.32
CA ALA A 140 -17.25 44.15 -24.60
C ALA A 140 -17.14 44.51 -26.10
N ASP A 141 -15.95 44.35 -26.68
CA ASP A 141 -15.70 44.59 -28.12
C ASP A 141 -16.55 43.68 -29.01
N MET A 142 -16.82 42.46 -28.56
CA MET A 142 -17.69 41.52 -29.26
C MET A 142 -19.12 42.06 -29.40
N VAL A 143 -19.66 42.71 -28.37
CA VAL A 143 -20.99 43.32 -28.42
C VAL A 143 -20.99 44.49 -29.42
N VAL A 144 -19.98 45.36 -29.34
CA VAL A 144 -19.87 46.54 -30.22
C VAL A 144 -19.68 46.14 -31.68
N THR A 145 -18.78 45.20 -31.98
CA THR A 145 -18.43 44.79 -33.35
C THR A 145 -19.59 44.11 -34.06
N ARG A 146 -20.55 43.55 -33.32
CA ARG A 146 -21.74 42.89 -33.85
C ARG A 146 -22.98 43.79 -33.88
N GLY A 147 -22.82 45.10 -33.80
CA GLY A 147 -23.96 46.04 -33.88
C GLY A 147 -24.75 46.21 -32.58
N GLY A 148 -24.21 45.71 -31.46
CA GLY A 148 -24.84 45.77 -30.14
C GLY A 148 -25.79 44.61 -29.85
N PHE A 149 -26.47 44.68 -28.70
CA PHE A 149 -27.41 43.65 -28.28
C PHE A 149 -28.64 43.51 -29.19
N ASP A 150 -28.95 44.52 -30.01
CA ASP A 150 -30.08 44.49 -30.95
C ASP A 150 -29.86 43.42 -32.03
N ASP A 151 -28.73 43.53 -32.73
CA ASP A 151 -28.33 42.61 -33.80
C ASP A 151 -28.01 41.22 -33.25
N ILE A 152 -27.34 41.13 -32.08
CA ILE A 152 -27.10 39.83 -31.42
C ILE A 152 -28.41 39.15 -31.02
N ALA A 153 -29.41 39.89 -30.50
CA ALA A 153 -30.71 39.30 -30.18
C ALA A 153 -31.42 38.78 -31.43
N CYS A 154 -31.36 39.53 -32.54
CA CYS A 154 -31.88 39.11 -33.83
C CYS A 154 -31.21 37.84 -34.36
N ASP A 155 -29.89 37.76 -34.26
CA ASP A 155 -29.10 36.58 -34.62
C ASP A 155 -29.51 35.36 -33.79
N VAL A 156 -29.61 35.52 -32.46
CA VAL A 156 -30.05 34.45 -31.54
C VAL A 156 -31.48 34.00 -31.85
N ALA A 157 -32.41 34.93 -32.04
CA ALA A 157 -33.82 34.64 -32.34
C ALA A 157 -34.03 33.97 -33.71
N THR A 158 -33.09 34.13 -34.63
CA THR A 158 -33.09 33.47 -35.95
C THR A 158 -32.25 32.18 -35.99
N GLY A 159 -31.69 31.77 -34.85
CA GLY A 159 -30.94 30.52 -34.70
C GLY A 159 -29.46 30.60 -35.08
N ASN A 160 -28.86 31.79 -35.11
CA ASN A 160 -27.46 32.03 -35.48
C ASN A 160 -26.67 32.72 -34.35
N PRO A 161 -26.60 32.16 -33.13
CA PRO A 161 -25.90 32.81 -32.03
C PRO A 161 -24.40 32.99 -32.32
N PRO A 162 -23.76 34.03 -31.76
CA PRO A 162 -22.31 34.23 -31.86
C PRO A 162 -21.50 33.01 -31.39
N GLU A 163 -20.51 32.60 -32.19
CA GLU A 163 -19.56 31.57 -31.75
C GLU A 163 -18.65 32.08 -30.61
N PRO A 164 -18.40 31.24 -29.58
CA PRO A 164 -17.45 31.52 -28.50
C PRO A 164 -16.02 31.72 -29.00
N ARG A 165 -15.25 32.59 -28.33
CA ARG A 165 -13.82 32.81 -28.60
C ARG A 165 -12.98 32.41 -27.39
N GLN A 166 -11.93 31.63 -27.60
CA GLN A 166 -11.01 31.29 -26.51
C GLN A 166 -10.01 32.42 -26.24
N ALA A 167 -9.82 32.73 -24.97
CA ALA A 167 -8.80 33.65 -24.47
C ALA A 167 -7.90 32.94 -23.45
N THR A 168 -6.66 33.41 -23.33
CA THR A 168 -5.71 32.93 -22.31
C THR A 168 -5.12 34.11 -21.57
N ALA A 169 -5.37 34.19 -20.27
CA ALA A 169 -4.77 35.16 -19.37
C ALA A 169 -3.26 34.94 -19.25
N PRO A 170 -2.42 36.00 -19.30
CA PRO A 170 -0.99 35.84 -19.08
C PRO A 170 -0.70 35.40 -17.64
N MET A 171 0.38 34.64 -17.48
CA MET A 171 0.81 34.17 -16.16
C MET A 171 1.59 35.27 -15.44
N ALA A 172 1.15 35.59 -14.22
CA ALA A 172 1.84 36.56 -13.37
C ALA A 172 3.30 36.14 -13.09
N SER A 173 4.19 37.13 -13.01
CA SER A 173 5.59 36.87 -12.66
C SER A 173 5.67 36.21 -11.27
N GLY A 174 6.45 35.13 -11.15
CA GLY A 174 6.59 34.40 -9.88
C GLY A 174 5.50 33.37 -9.57
N LEU A 175 4.45 33.24 -10.39
CA LEU A 175 3.38 32.23 -10.22
C LEU A 175 3.94 30.82 -10.02
N ASP A 176 4.89 30.43 -10.85
CA ASP A 176 5.51 29.10 -10.80
C ASP A 176 6.21 28.83 -9.46
N ARG A 177 6.97 29.81 -8.94
CA ARG A 177 7.63 29.67 -7.63
C ARG A 177 6.61 29.61 -6.50
N TRP A 178 5.59 30.46 -6.54
CA TRP A 178 4.54 30.53 -5.52
C TRP A 178 3.73 29.23 -5.43
N VAL A 179 3.24 28.73 -6.58
CA VAL A 179 2.50 27.46 -6.65
C VAL A 179 3.36 26.28 -6.20
N ARG A 180 4.64 26.23 -6.58
CA ARG A 180 5.54 25.14 -6.15
C ARG A 180 5.79 25.16 -4.64
N SER A 181 6.01 26.33 -4.06
CA SER A 181 6.20 26.47 -2.62
C SER A 181 4.95 26.05 -1.84
N ASP A 182 3.76 26.50 -2.27
CA ASP A 182 2.48 26.07 -1.68
C ASP A 182 2.27 24.55 -1.80
N LEU A 183 2.61 23.98 -2.97
CA LEU A 183 2.48 22.55 -3.21
C LEU A 183 3.43 21.71 -2.35
N VAL A 184 4.67 22.16 -2.12
CA VAL A 184 5.61 21.49 -1.19
C VAL A 184 5.02 21.50 0.22
N ALA A 185 4.55 22.65 0.69
CA ALA A 185 3.94 22.75 2.01
C ALA A 185 2.69 21.87 2.17
N LEU A 186 1.85 21.76 1.12
CA LEU A 186 0.73 20.82 1.11
C LEU A 186 1.20 19.37 1.12
N ALA A 187 2.19 19.04 0.29
CA ALA A 187 2.72 17.68 0.19
C ALA A 187 3.32 17.19 1.51
N ASP A 188 3.93 18.08 2.30
CA ASP A 188 4.46 17.74 3.62
C ASP A 188 3.33 17.52 4.64
N ARG A 189 2.29 18.39 4.65
CA ARG A 189 1.09 18.14 5.48
C ARG A 189 0.42 16.80 5.16
N VAL A 190 0.31 16.45 3.88
CA VAL A 190 -0.26 15.15 3.43
C VAL A 190 0.67 13.99 3.81
N ARG A 191 1.99 14.19 3.73
CA ARG A 191 2.98 13.19 4.12
C ARG A 191 2.96 12.88 5.63
N ASP A 192 2.63 13.87 6.44
CA ASP A 192 2.57 13.73 7.91
C ASP A 192 1.30 13.03 8.41
N ARG A 193 0.35 12.71 7.52
CA ARG A 193 -0.84 11.92 7.85
C ARG A 193 -0.44 10.48 8.18
N ARG A 194 -0.99 9.97 9.29
CA ARG A 194 -0.66 8.65 9.83
C ARG A 194 -1.93 7.91 10.19
N VAL A 195 -1.93 6.61 9.88
CA VAL A 195 -2.93 5.66 10.35
C VAL A 195 -2.21 4.63 11.21
N THR A 196 -2.84 4.21 12.31
CA THR A 196 -2.29 3.18 13.20
C THR A 196 -3.22 1.98 13.20
N ALA A 197 -2.65 0.79 13.07
CA ALA A 197 -3.34 -0.47 13.23
C ALA A 197 -2.50 -1.42 14.06
N SER A 198 -3.14 -2.33 14.79
CA SER A 198 -2.45 -3.39 15.51
C SER A 198 -1.78 -4.35 14.52
N ALA A 199 -0.58 -4.83 14.85
CA ALA A 199 0.12 -5.85 14.09
C ALA A 199 -0.77 -7.07 13.79
N ARG A 200 -1.59 -7.49 14.77
CA ARG A 200 -2.50 -8.62 14.65
C ARG A 200 -3.54 -8.47 13.53
N ARG A 201 -4.27 -7.36 13.50
CA ARG A 201 -5.23 -7.06 12.41
C ARG A 201 -4.58 -6.95 11.04
N VAL A 202 -3.34 -6.44 10.98
CA VAL A 202 -2.55 -6.42 9.74
C VAL A 202 -2.18 -7.84 9.31
N ALA A 203 -1.76 -8.69 10.25
CA ALA A 203 -1.41 -10.09 9.99
C ALA A 203 -2.62 -10.91 9.53
N ALA A 204 -3.80 -10.66 10.11
CA ALA A 204 -5.06 -11.27 9.74
C ALA A 204 -5.60 -10.81 8.36
N GLY A 205 -4.97 -9.79 7.74
CA GLY A 205 -5.47 -9.17 6.50
C GLY A 205 -6.77 -8.38 6.68
N GLU A 206 -7.17 -8.06 7.91
CA GLU A 206 -8.44 -7.38 8.23
C GLU A 206 -8.38 -5.86 8.04
N VAL A 207 -7.18 -5.30 7.81
CA VAL A 207 -6.98 -3.85 7.66
C VAL A 207 -6.23 -3.56 6.38
N ASN A 208 -6.75 -2.60 5.60
CA ASN A 208 -6.10 -2.07 4.43
C ASN A 208 -5.63 -0.63 4.69
N LEU A 209 -4.38 -0.47 5.13
CA LEU A 209 -3.86 0.85 5.53
C LEU A 209 -3.88 1.89 4.40
N ALA A 210 -3.79 1.45 3.13
CA ALA A 210 -3.89 2.37 2.00
C ALA A 210 -5.32 2.91 1.84
N ALA A 211 -6.34 2.05 2.06
CA ALA A 211 -7.73 2.45 2.04
C ALA A 211 -8.08 3.38 3.22
N GLU A 212 -7.61 3.05 4.42
CA GLU A 212 -7.81 3.88 5.63
C GLU A 212 -7.20 5.29 5.45
N LEU A 213 -5.97 5.37 4.92
CA LEU A 213 -5.33 6.66 4.66
C LEU A 213 -6.04 7.43 3.54
N ALA A 214 -6.56 6.75 2.52
CA ALA A 214 -7.37 7.40 1.49
C ALA A 214 -8.69 7.94 2.05
N ALA A 215 -9.32 7.21 2.97
CA ALA A 215 -10.54 7.65 3.65
C ALA A 215 -10.28 8.89 4.54
N ASP A 216 -9.19 8.88 5.31
CA ASP A 216 -8.74 10.04 6.11
C ASP A 216 -8.53 11.29 5.25
N LEU A 217 -7.79 11.15 4.14
CA LEU A 217 -7.54 12.27 3.22
C LEU A 217 -8.81 12.77 2.51
N ARG A 218 -9.78 11.88 2.23
CA ARG A 218 -11.08 12.29 1.65
C ARG A 218 -11.91 13.07 2.66
N ALA A 219 -11.94 12.64 3.92
CA ALA A 219 -12.66 13.32 4.98
C ALA A 219 -12.15 14.77 5.16
N ASP A 220 -10.84 14.96 5.04
CA ASP A 220 -10.17 16.25 5.21
C ASP A 220 -9.92 17.00 3.88
N ARG A 221 -10.48 16.51 2.76
CA ARG A 221 -10.16 17.04 1.42
C ARG A 221 -10.47 18.53 1.30
N ARG A 222 -11.56 19.01 1.91
CA ARG A 222 -11.97 20.42 1.85
C ARG A 222 -10.91 21.34 2.44
N ASP A 223 -10.36 20.99 3.60
CA ASP A 223 -9.38 21.81 4.31
C ASP A 223 -7.99 21.68 3.68
N LEU A 224 -7.64 20.49 3.19
CA LEU A 224 -6.41 20.27 2.44
C LEU A 224 -6.40 21.03 1.10
N VAL A 225 -7.51 21.05 0.35
CA VAL A 225 -7.65 21.91 -0.84
C VAL A 225 -7.60 23.37 -0.42
N GLY A 226 -8.28 23.76 0.65
CA GLY A 226 -8.22 25.10 1.22
C GLY A 226 -8.73 26.17 0.25
N ALA A 227 -9.84 25.90 -0.45
CA ALA A 227 -10.44 26.84 -1.40
C ALA A 227 -11.11 28.02 -0.63
N PRO A 228 -10.71 29.28 -0.90
CA PRO A 228 -11.31 30.45 -0.27
C PRO A 228 -12.75 30.66 -0.77
N ALA A 229 -13.54 31.51 -0.11
CA ALA A 229 -14.91 31.82 -0.55
C ALA A 229 -14.94 32.46 -1.95
N ALA A 230 -13.97 33.31 -2.25
CA ALA A 230 -13.63 33.82 -3.58
C ALA A 230 -12.12 33.72 -3.78
N TYR A 231 -11.67 33.38 -4.99
CA TYR A 231 -10.26 33.31 -5.35
C TYR A 231 -9.68 34.71 -5.48
N ASP A 232 -8.49 34.93 -4.90
CA ASP A 232 -7.75 36.19 -5.00
C ASP A 232 -7.04 36.30 -6.37
N GLY A 233 -7.84 36.51 -7.42
CA GLY A 233 -7.44 36.49 -8.82
C GLY A 233 -7.21 35.10 -9.44
N VAL A 234 -6.85 35.08 -10.73
CA VAL A 234 -6.61 33.84 -11.52
C VAL A 234 -5.41 33.05 -11.00
N ALA A 235 -4.42 33.75 -10.43
CA ALA A 235 -3.27 33.12 -9.79
C ALA A 235 -3.69 32.22 -8.62
N ASP A 236 -4.55 32.70 -7.72
CA ASP A 236 -5.00 31.91 -6.56
C ASP A 236 -5.91 30.75 -6.97
N ARG A 237 -6.82 30.96 -7.94
CA ARG A 237 -7.58 29.87 -8.59
C ARG A 237 -6.65 28.78 -9.10
N THR A 238 -5.55 29.17 -9.76
CA THR A 238 -4.54 28.24 -10.26
C THR A 238 -3.85 27.48 -9.14
N ARG A 239 -3.45 28.16 -8.05
CA ARG A 239 -2.87 27.52 -6.86
C ARG A 239 -3.81 26.47 -6.27
N VAL A 240 -5.09 26.81 -6.06
CA VAL A 240 -6.08 25.89 -5.49
C VAL A 240 -6.38 24.72 -6.43
N ALA A 241 -6.46 24.95 -7.75
CA ALA A 241 -6.60 23.88 -8.74
C ALA A 241 -5.43 22.90 -8.68
N VAL A 242 -4.19 23.41 -8.55
CA VAL A 242 -2.99 22.57 -8.40
C VAL A 242 -3.05 21.72 -7.14
N ARG A 243 -3.47 22.30 -6.01
CA ARG A 243 -3.66 21.57 -4.73
C ARG A 243 -4.67 20.43 -4.88
N ALA A 244 -5.81 20.71 -5.49
CA ALA A 244 -6.85 19.71 -5.70
C ALA A 244 -6.39 18.57 -6.62
N THR A 245 -5.75 18.87 -7.75
CA THR A 245 -5.20 17.84 -8.64
C THR A 245 -4.09 17.03 -7.99
N TYR A 246 -3.26 17.64 -7.13
CA TYR A 246 -2.28 16.89 -6.34
C TYR A 246 -2.97 15.87 -5.42
N LEU A 247 -3.97 16.29 -4.66
CA LEU A 247 -4.73 15.40 -3.77
C LEU A 247 -5.45 14.30 -4.55
N ASP A 248 -6.06 14.62 -5.69
CA ASP A 248 -6.73 13.62 -6.54
C ASP A 248 -5.74 12.56 -7.03
N ARG A 249 -4.50 12.95 -7.36
CA ARG A 249 -3.43 12.00 -7.75
C ARG A 249 -2.94 11.16 -6.57
N VAL A 250 -2.85 11.73 -5.37
CA VAL A 250 -2.50 10.98 -4.15
C VAL A 250 -3.58 9.94 -3.86
N LEU A 251 -4.85 10.36 -3.84
CA LEU A 251 -6.01 9.48 -3.62
C LEU A 251 -6.07 8.36 -4.66
N ALA A 252 -5.96 8.69 -5.96
CA ALA A 252 -5.93 7.67 -7.01
C ALA A 252 -4.76 6.68 -6.86
N THR A 253 -3.63 7.12 -6.29
CA THR A 253 -2.50 6.23 -6.01
C THR A 253 -2.76 5.35 -4.80
N LEU A 254 -3.36 5.89 -3.74
CA LEU A 254 -3.76 5.12 -2.56
C LEU A 254 -4.83 4.10 -2.89
N ASP A 255 -5.81 4.44 -3.73
CA ASP A 255 -6.86 3.51 -4.18
C ASP A 255 -6.29 2.34 -4.97
N ARG A 256 -5.35 2.62 -5.90
CA ARG A 256 -4.64 1.54 -6.61
C ARG A 256 -3.88 0.63 -5.64
N ARG A 257 -3.23 1.19 -4.63
CA ARG A 257 -2.51 0.42 -3.60
C ARG A 257 -3.46 -0.35 -2.70
N ALA A 258 -4.61 0.21 -2.37
CA ALA A 258 -5.65 -0.46 -1.61
C ALA A 258 -6.15 -1.68 -2.36
N ASN A 259 -6.46 -1.55 -3.65
CA ASN A 259 -6.89 -2.67 -4.49
C ASN A 259 -5.80 -3.75 -4.62
N GLN A 260 -4.53 -3.36 -4.77
CA GLN A 260 -3.41 -4.31 -4.77
C GLN A 260 -3.25 -5.05 -3.43
N THR A 261 -3.47 -4.36 -2.32
CA THR A 261 -3.41 -4.96 -0.98
C THR A 261 -4.54 -5.95 -0.79
N ALA A 262 -5.76 -5.62 -1.20
CA ALA A 262 -6.89 -6.54 -1.14
C ALA A 262 -6.62 -7.83 -1.94
N ALA A 263 -6.16 -7.68 -3.20
CA ALA A 263 -5.80 -8.82 -4.03
C ALA A 263 -4.67 -9.69 -3.43
N ALA A 264 -3.66 -9.06 -2.82
CA ALA A 264 -2.56 -9.78 -2.16
C ALA A 264 -3.03 -10.51 -0.89
N SER A 265 -3.90 -9.89 -0.09
CA SER A 265 -4.52 -10.53 1.08
C SER A 265 -5.39 -11.72 0.68
N ASP A 266 -6.15 -11.62 -0.42
CA ASP A 266 -6.95 -12.73 -0.95
C ASP A 266 -6.07 -13.89 -1.43
N ALA A 267 -4.99 -13.59 -2.17
CA ALA A 267 -4.04 -14.59 -2.62
C ALA A 267 -3.34 -15.29 -1.43
N ALA A 268 -2.93 -14.53 -0.41
CA ALA A 268 -2.32 -15.08 0.80
C ALA A 268 -3.30 -15.96 1.59
N ASN A 269 -4.56 -15.55 1.70
CA ASN A 269 -5.60 -16.36 2.33
C ASN A 269 -5.84 -17.67 1.57
N ASN A 270 -5.77 -17.66 0.24
CA ASN A 270 -5.89 -18.89 -0.56
C ASN A 270 -4.68 -19.81 -0.34
N ALA A 271 -3.46 -19.29 -0.41
CA ALA A 271 -2.25 -20.08 -0.15
C ALA A 271 -2.22 -20.68 1.27
N SER A 272 -2.70 -19.92 2.26
CA SER A 272 -2.82 -20.38 3.64
C SER A 272 -3.82 -21.55 3.77
N ARG A 273 -4.95 -21.50 3.04
CA ARG A 273 -5.92 -22.60 2.99
C ARG A 273 -5.37 -23.83 2.28
N ASP A 274 -4.64 -23.64 1.18
CA ASP A 274 -4.03 -24.73 0.42
C ASP A 274 -2.95 -25.48 1.22
N ALA A 275 -2.38 -24.82 2.23
CA ALA A 275 -1.37 -25.38 3.13
C ALA A 275 -1.96 -25.87 4.47
N ASP A 276 -3.28 -26.01 4.57
CA ASP A 276 -4.03 -26.47 5.76
C ASP A 276 -3.94 -25.57 7.01
N PHE A 277 -3.53 -24.30 6.85
CA PHE A 277 -3.51 -23.29 7.93
C PHE A 277 -4.84 -22.54 8.11
N GLY A 278 -5.84 -22.80 7.25
CA GLY A 278 -7.05 -21.99 7.16
C GLY A 278 -6.76 -20.58 6.59
N SER A 279 -7.65 -19.62 6.79
CA SER A 279 -7.38 -18.22 6.49
C SER A 279 -6.46 -17.57 7.53
N LEU A 280 -5.76 -16.50 7.17
CA LEU A 280 -4.90 -15.76 8.10
C LEU A 280 -5.68 -15.25 9.32
N SER A 281 -6.95 -14.87 9.12
CA SER A 281 -7.84 -14.43 10.21
C SER A 281 -8.21 -15.56 11.17
N GLU A 282 -8.36 -16.79 10.67
CA GLU A 282 -8.62 -17.97 11.50
C GLU A 282 -7.36 -18.37 12.29
N ALA A 283 -6.20 -18.36 11.65
CA ALA A 283 -4.92 -18.61 12.30
C ALA A 283 -4.65 -17.62 13.45
N VAL A 284 -4.90 -16.33 13.22
CA VAL A 284 -4.79 -15.30 14.26
C VAL A 284 -5.78 -15.52 15.42
N ARG A 285 -7.03 -15.90 15.13
CA ARG A 285 -8.02 -16.20 16.18
C ARG A 285 -7.66 -17.46 16.96
N ALA A 286 -7.15 -18.49 16.30
CA ALA A 286 -6.68 -19.71 16.96
C ALA A 286 -5.53 -19.40 17.93
N GLU A 287 -4.57 -18.58 17.52
CA GLU A 287 -3.48 -18.11 18.38
C GLU A 287 -4.00 -17.28 19.57
N GLU A 288 -5.03 -16.46 19.37
CA GLU A 288 -5.68 -15.72 20.45
C GLU A 288 -6.33 -16.63 21.48
N VAL A 289 -7.09 -17.63 21.02
CA VAL A 289 -7.75 -18.62 21.89
C VAL A 289 -6.71 -19.43 22.66
N ALA A 290 -5.65 -19.90 21.99
CA ALA A 290 -4.56 -20.63 22.63
C ALA A 290 -3.86 -19.77 23.70
N ARG A 291 -3.60 -18.50 23.41
CA ARG A 291 -3.00 -17.56 24.38
C ARG A 291 -3.92 -17.28 25.57
N ALA A 292 -5.23 -17.15 25.34
CA ALA A 292 -6.20 -16.94 26.41
C ALA A 292 -6.26 -18.14 27.37
N ALA A 293 -6.26 -19.36 26.84
CA ALA A 293 -6.24 -20.59 27.66
C ALA A 293 -4.98 -20.68 28.56
N LEU A 294 -3.83 -20.18 28.09
CA LEU A 294 -2.59 -20.11 28.88
C LEU A 294 -2.62 -19.00 29.96
N GLY A 295 -3.42 -17.95 29.76
CA GLY A 295 -3.57 -16.83 30.68
C GLY A 295 -4.39 -17.19 31.92
N ASP A 296 -5.46 -17.97 31.76
CA ASP A 296 -6.29 -18.44 32.87
C ASP A 296 -5.59 -19.51 33.72
N SER A 297 -4.62 -20.23 33.16
CA SER A 297 -3.86 -21.26 33.88
C SER A 297 -2.84 -20.71 34.88
N ARG A 298 -2.55 -19.39 34.87
CA ARG A 298 -1.75 -18.72 35.92
C ARG A 298 -2.62 -18.14 37.04
N ALA A 299 -3.94 -18.27 36.97
CA ALA A 299 -4.82 -17.97 38.07
C ALA A 299 -4.87 -19.18 39.03
N ASP A 300 -4.50 -18.90 40.27
CA ASP A 300 -4.73 -19.73 41.46
C ASP A 300 -3.92 -21.03 41.62
N GLY A 301 -2.61 -20.86 41.80
CA GLY A 301 -1.85 -21.68 42.75
C GLY A 301 -2.40 -21.61 44.21
N ALA A 302 -3.47 -20.84 44.43
CA ALA A 302 -4.22 -20.72 45.69
C ALA A 302 -5.46 -21.62 45.77
N ASN A 303 -5.93 -22.22 44.66
CA ASN A 303 -7.02 -23.21 44.65
C ASN A 303 -6.49 -24.62 44.36
N GLY A 304 -5.36 -24.99 44.98
CA GLY A 304 -5.10 -26.40 45.25
C GLY A 304 -6.26 -26.90 46.08
N THR A 305 -7.12 -27.72 45.46
CA THR A 305 -8.32 -28.34 46.01
C THR A 305 -8.33 -28.30 47.54
N ALA A 306 -8.96 -27.26 48.10
CA ALA A 306 -9.11 -27.14 49.54
C ALA A 306 -9.89 -28.38 49.99
N ASN A 307 -9.19 -29.25 50.70
CA ASN A 307 -9.64 -30.51 51.29
C ASN A 307 -11.10 -30.46 51.78
N GLU A 308 -12.02 -31.02 51.00
CA GLU A 308 -13.30 -31.50 51.54
C GLU A 308 -13.20 -32.98 51.96
N SER A 309 -12.19 -33.74 51.48
CA SER A 309 -12.08 -35.19 51.68
C SER A 309 -10.86 -35.69 52.48
N GLY A 310 -9.94 -34.81 52.88
CA GLY A 310 -8.74 -35.20 53.65
C GLY A 310 -7.66 -35.96 52.85
N VAL A 311 -7.85 -36.17 51.54
CA VAL A 311 -6.89 -36.88 50.68
C VAL A 311 -6.09 -35.88 49.86
N ARG A 312 -4.76 -35.88 50.03
CA ARG A 312 -3.85 -35.07 49.22
C ARG A 312 -3.36 -35.87 48.02
N PHE A 313 -3.64 -35.39 46.81
CA PHE A 313 -3.08 -35.92 45.57
C PHE A 313 -1.75 -35.22 45.24
N VAL A 314 -0.69 -36.00 45.03
CA VAL A 314 0.62 -35.49 44.61
C VAL A 314 1.02 -36.18 43.32
N PRO A 315 1.03 -35.47 42.18
CA PRO A 315 1.55 -36.01 40.94
C PRO A 315 3.07 -36.17 41.02
N ASP A 316 3.58 -37.24 40.39
CA ASP A 316 4.99 -37.59 40.26
C ASP A 316 5.20 -38.11 38.84
N ALA A 317 6.06 -37.45 38.05
CA ALA A 317 6.28 -37.78 36.65
C ALA A 317 7.76 -38.03 36.39
N ASP A 318 8.07 -38.99 35.52
CA ASP A 318 9.44 -39.30 35.13
C ASP A 318 9.53 -39.37 33.59
N PRO A 319 10.28 -38.47 32.91
CA PRO A 319 10.89 -37.27 33.49
C PRO A 319 9.84 -36.23 33.89
N MET A 320 10.09 -35.41 34.91
CA MET A 320 9.17 -34.32 35.29
C MET A 320 9.07 -33.23 34.21
N TYR A 321 10.13 -33.06 33.41
CA TYR A 321 10.18 -32.11 32.31
C TYR A 321 10.39 -32.88 31.01
N LEU A 322 9.52 -32.62 30.04
CA LEU A 322 9.62 -33.24 28.72
C LEU A 322 10.56 -32.41 27.85
N SER A 323 11.77 -32.92 27.65
CA SER A 323 12.80 -32.30 26.82
C SER A 323 12.65 -32.67 25.34
N LEU A 324 13.07 -31.78 24.44
CA LEU A 324 13.24 -32.11 23.01
C LEU A 324 14.48 -33.01 22.77
N GLY A 325 15.42 -33.01 23.72
CA GLY A 325 16.59 -33.87 23.69
C GLY A 325 16.23 -35.32 24.00
N GLY A 326 16.81 -36.25 23.25
CA GLY A 326 16.66 -37.68 23.54
C GLY A 326 17.34 -38.07 24.86
N LEU A 327 16.65 -38.86 25.68
CA LEU A 327 17.17 -39.48 26.89
C LEU A 327 17.63 -40.90 26.60
N ASP A 328 18.73 -41.35 27.20
CA ASP A 328 19.14 -42.75 27.10
C ASP A 328 18.04 -43.64 27.71
N GLY A 329 17.59 -44.67 27.00
CA GLY A 329 16.61 -45.63 27.52
C GLY A 329 17.05 -46.30 28.82
N ALA A 330 18.36 -46.40 29.09
CA ALA A 330 18.88 -46.88 30.38
C ALA A 330 18.66 -45.89 31.54
N SER A 331 18.47 -44.60 31.25
CA SER A 331 18.20 -43.55 32.23
C SER A 331 16.71 -43.44 32.60
N VAL A 332 15.83 -44.09 31.84
CA VAL A 332 14.37 -44.07 32.05
C VAL A 332 13.88 -45.47 32.43
N PRO A 333 13.52 -45.72 33.71
CA PRO A 333 13.31 -47.08 34.22
C PRO A 333 12.20 -47.89 33.54
N THR A 334 11.17 -47.21 33.02
CA THR A 334 9.96 -47.82 32.44
C THR A 334 10.04 -47.98 30.92
N VAL A 335 11.22 -47.74 30.35
CA VAL A 335 11.49 -47.78 28.92
C VAL A 335 12.55 -48.84 28.62
N ALA A 336 12.57 -49.37 27.40
CA ALA A 336 13.58 -50.33 26.97
C ALA A 336 14.99 -49.71 27.11
N ARG A 337 15.90 -50.44 27.79
CA ARG A 337 17.27 -49.96 28.06
C ARG A 337 18.12 -49.72 26.81
N GLY A 338 17.71 -50.24 25.66
CA GLY A 338 18.39 -50.01 24.38
C GLY A 338 17.66 -48.93 23.60
N GLY A 339 18.38 -47.86 23.23
CA GLY A 339 17.87 -46.80 22.37
C GLY A 339 17.73 -45.44 23.08
N THR A 340 17.12 -44.50 22.38
CA THR A 340 16.98 -43.09 22.81
C THR A 340 15.50 -42.76 22.95
N TYR A 341 15.04 -42.54 24.18
CA TYR A 341 13.68 -42.12 24.50
C TYR A 341 13.47 -40.63 24.24
N HIS A 342 12.45 -40.28 23.44
CA HIS A 342 12.11 -38.88 23.15
C HIS A 342 10.84 -38.45 23.94
N PRO A 343 10.98 -37.76 25.09
CA PRO A 343 9.83 -37.36 25.91
C PRO A 343 8.95 -36.29 25.25
N LEU A 344 9.57 -35.39 24.48
CA LEU A 344 8.88 -34.37 23.68
C LEU A 344 9.39 -34.43 22.25
N VAL A 345 8.48 -34.36 21.29
CA VAL A 345 8.80 -34.15 19.88
C VAL A 345 8.05 -32.92 19.37
N ALA A 346 8.68 -32.18 18.47
CA ALA A 346 8.10 -30.98 17.89
C ALA A 346 8.33 -30.93 16.38
N ARG A 347 7.35 -30.36 15.68
CA ARG A 347 7.43 -29.99 14.28
C ARG A 347 6.98 -28.54 14.14
N ASN A 348 7.76 -27.77 13.41
CA ASN A 348 7.46 -26.40 13.06
C ASN A 348 7.39 -26.32 11.54
N THR A 349 6.21 -26.00 11.01
CA THR A 349 6.04 -25.76 9.57
C THR A 349 5.87 -24.27 9.33
N ASN A 350 6.79 -23.65 8.61
CA ASN A 350 6.76 -22.22 8.32
C ASN A 350 6.34 -21.97 6.87
N LEU A 351 5.29 -21.16 6.70
CA LEU A 351 4.70 -20.88 5.41
C LEU A 351 5.59 -19.97 4.53
N PHE A 352 6.35 -19.05 5.14
CA PHE A 352 7.15 -18.04 4.42
C PHE A 352 8.64 -18.04 4.84
N THR A 353 9.29 -19.20 4.70
CA THR A 353 10.68 -19.48 5.17
C THR A 353 11.78 -18.77 4.40
N LEU A 354 11.55 -18.64 3.10
CA LEU A 354 12.39 -17.93 2.18
C LEU A 354 11.46 -17.09 1.33
N PRO A 355 11.72 -15.79 1.14
CA PRO A 355 10.97 -15.03 0.16
C PRO A 355 11.24 -15.49 -1.29
N TYR A 356 12.11 -16.50 -1.51
CA TYR A 356 12.76 -16.80 -2.79
C TYR A 356 13.13 -18.29 -2.99
N GLY A 357 12.56 -19.21 -2.21
CA GLY A 357 12.73 -20.66 -2.39
C GLY A 357 11.58 -21.27 -3.20
N ASP A 358 11.68 -22.54 -3.59
CA ASP A 358 10.77 -23.18 -4.56
C ASP A 358 9.28 -23.13 -4.14
N ALA A 359 8.95 -23.12 -2.84
CA ALA A 359 7.57 -22.97 -2.33
C ALA A 359 7.07 -21.50 -2.33
N ALA A 360 7.98 -20.53 -2.30
CA ALA A 360 7.65 -19.10 -2.31
C ALA A 360 7.38 -18.58 -3.72
N ASP A 361 7.91 -19.24 -4.75
CA ASP A 361 7.68 -18.89 -6.15
C ASP A 361 6.17 -18.97 -6.50
N THR A 362 5.39 -19.86 -5.88
CA THR A 362 3.94 -20.01 -6.15
C THR A 362 3.08 -18.91 -5.51
N VAL A 363 3.44 -18.44 -4.32
CA VAL A 363 2.65 -17.43 -3.57
C VAL A 363 3.05 -16.00 -3.95
N LEU A 364 4.30 -15.81 -4.39
CA LEU A 364 4.88 -14.50 -4.67
C LEU A 364 4.93 -14.15 -6.16
N GLU A 365 4.71 -15.10 -7.08
CA GLU A 365 4.64 -14.82 -8.54
C GLU A 365 3.62 -13.75 -8.93
N PRO A 366 2.38 -13.74 -8.39
CA PRO A 366 1.40 -12.69 -8.68
C PRO A 366 1.84 -11.30 -8.18
N VAL A 367 2.74 -11.26 -7.20
CA VAL A 367 3.14 -10.04 -6.47
C VAL A 367 4.49 -9.49 -6.95
N PHE A 368 5.41 -10.35 -7.38
CA PHE A 368 6.78 -10.00 -7.78
C PHE A 368 7.13 -10.33 -9.23
N GLY A 369 6.27 -11.09 -9.93
CA GLY A 369 6.49 -11.57 -11.29
C GLY A 369 7.51 -12.71 -11.36
N SER A 370 7.50 -13.45 -12.47
CA SER A 370 8.31 -14.64 -12.76
C SER A 370 9.81 -14.40 -12.95
N ASN A 371 10.33 -13.23 -12.55
CA ASN A 371 11.71 -12.84 -12.79
C ASN A 371 12.61 -13.21 -11.61
N ARG A 372 13.53 -14.15 -11.83
CA ARG A 372 14.53 -14.69 -10.89
C ARG A 372 15.56 -13.66 -10.35
N ARG A 373 15.12 -12.51 -9.85
CA ARG A 373 15.94 -11.39 -9.35
C ARG A 373 15.31 -10.78 -8.11
N VAL A 374 16.16 -10.30 -7.20
CA VAL A 374 15.80 -9.78 -5.89
C VAL A 374 15.95 -8.24 -5.87
N PRO A 375 15.03 -7.50 -5.22
CA PRO A 375 15.16 -6.05 -5.06
C PRO A 375 16.46 -5.66 -4.35
N LEU A 376 17.10 -4.58 -4.80
CA LEU A 376 18.37 -4.07 -4.25
C LEU A 376 18.38 -3.94 -2.72
N ARG A 377 17.27 -3.48 -2.13
CA ARG A 377 17.11 -3.33 -0.68
C ARG A 377 17.29 -4.64 0.07
N VAL A 378 16.80 -5.73 -0.50
CA VAL A 378 16.84 -7.05 0.13
C VAL A 378 18.23 -7.63 0.01
N ALA A 379 18.85 -7.55 -1.17
CA ALA A 379 20.24 -7.95 -1.38
C ALA A 379 21.22 -7.19 -0.45
N ALA A 380 21.02 -5.89 -0.26
CA ALA A 380 21.81 -5.09 0.67
C ALA A 380 21.63 -5.53 2.14
N ARG A 381 20.41 -5.89 2.56
CA ARG A 381 20.18 -6.45 3.91
C ARG A 381 20.83 -7.83 4.09
N THR A 382 20.75 -8.69 3.06
CA THR A 382 21.45 -9.97 3.05
C THR A 382 22.96 -9.80 3.18
N LEU A 383 23.52 -8.82 2.47
CA LEU A 383 24.94 -8.48 2.54
C LEU A 383 25.34 -8.07 3.97
N LEU A 384 24.60 -7.14 4.58
CA LEU A 384 24.85 -6.74 5.99
C LEU A 384 24.73 -7.92 6.97
N ALA A 385 23.85 -8.89 6.73
CA ALA A 385 23.73 -10.08 7.55
C ALA A 385 24.92 -11.03 7.39
N ALA A 386 25.47 -11.14 6.18
CA ALA A 386 26.69 -11.88 5.91
C ALA A 386 27.91 -11.22 6.58
N ASP A 387 28.04 -9.88 6.46
CA ASP A 387 29.12 -9.10 7.08
C ASP A 387 29.11 -9.28 8.61
N SER A 388 27.95 -9.09 9.24
CA SER A 388 27.80 -9.27 10.69
C SER A 388 28.12 -10.69 11.15
N THR A 389 27.75 -11.71 10.37
CA THR A 389 28.08 -13.10 10.69
C THR A 389 29.58 -13.38 10.53
N LEU A 390 30.23 -12.82 9.52
CA LEU A 390 31.68 -12.94 9.31
C LEU A 390 32.46 -12.23 10.42
N GLU A 391 32.04 -11.03 10.83
CA GLU A 391 32.62 -10.30 11.96
C GLU A 391 32.56 -11.15 13.24
N ASN A 392 31.37 -11.67 13.57
CA ASN A 392 31.17 -12.51 14.75
C ASN A 392 31.90 -13.85 14.71
N THR A 393 32.21 -14.38 13.51
CA THR A 393 32.94 -15.65 13.34
C THR A 393 34.43 -15.45 13.06
N ASN A 394 34.96 -14.23 13.25
CA ASN A 394 36.36 -13.86 12.95
C ASN A 394 36.79 -14.20 11.51
N GLY A 395 35.86 -14.18 10.57
CA GLY A 395 36.11 -14.45 9.15
C GLY A 395 36.50 -15.89 8.81
N THR A 396 36.31 -16.84 9.73
CA THR A 396 36.76 -18.24 9.56
C THR A 396 36.00 -19.02 8.49
N ASN A 397 34.81 -18.57 8.10
CA ASN A 397 34.00 -19.22 7.07
C ASN A 397 34.35 -18.69 5.66
N GLU A 398 35.36 -19.29 5.02
CA GLU A 398 35.83 -18.91 3.67
C GLU A 398 34.70 -18.98 2.62
N THR A 399 33.81 -19.96 2.73
CA THR A 399 32.67 -20.09 1.80
C THR A 399 31.69 -18.92 1.95
N LEU A 400 31.46 -18.43 3.17
CA LEU A 400 30.63 -17.25 3.41
C LEU A 400 31.31 -15.99 2.87
N ALA A 401 32.61 -15.82 3.12
CA ALA A 401 33.39 -14.69 2.59
C ALA A 401 33.29 -14.61 1.06
N ASP A 402 33.53 -15.72 0.36
CA ASP A 402 33.41 -15.81 -1.09
C ASP A 402 32.00 -15.45 -1.61
N ARG A 403 30.95 -15.88 -0.89
CA ARG A 403 29.55 -15.59 -1.25
C ARG A 403 29.22 -14.12 -0.99
N ARG A 404 29.68 -13.58 0.14
CA ARG A 404 29.56 -12.17 0.52
C ARG A 404 30.18 -11.27 -0.54
N ASP A 405 31.42 -11.52 -0.96
CA ASP A 405 32.15 -10.67 -1.92
C ASP A 405 31.47 -10.65 -3.30
N ARG A 406 30.93 -11.79 -3.73
CA ARG A 406 30.14 -11.88 -4.97
C ARG A 406 28.82 -11.12 -4.87
N LEU A 407 28.16 -11.17 -3.71
CA LEU A 407 26.93 -10.42 -3.47
C LEU A 407 27.22 -8.91 -3.40
N GLU A 408 28.29 -8.50 -2.72
CA GLU A 408 28.77 -7.13 -2.63
C GLU A 408 29.02 -6.52 -4.02
N THR A 409 29.77 -7.23 -4.86
CA THR A 409 30.00 -6.81 -6.26
C THR A 409 28.69 -6.64 -7.04
N ALA A 410 27.70 -7.51 -6.80
CA ALA A 410 26.41 -7.42 -7.49
C ALA A 410 25.55 -6.27 -6.96
N VAL A 411 25.59 -5.99 -5.65
CA VAL A 411 24.92 -4.84 -5.01
C VAL A 411 25.52 -3.53 -5.53
N ASP A 412 26.85 -3.40 -5.53
CA ASP A 412 27.56 -2.21 -6.01
C ASP A 412 27.22 -1.90 -7.48
N ARG A 413 27.27 -2.92 -8.35
CA ARG A 413 26.90 -2.76 -9.77
C ARG A 413 25.43 -2.35 -9.95
N SER A 414 24.54 -2.77 -9.05
CA SER A 414 23.10 -2.46 -9.11
C SER A 414 22.77 -1.03 -8.64
N VAL A 415 23.73 -0.34 -8.00
CA VAL A 415 23.61 1.07 -7.58
C VAL A 415 23.91 2.05 -8.72
N VAL A 416 24.81 1.68 -9.65
CA VAL A 416 25.27 2.54 -10.76
C VAL A 416 24.13 3.18 -11.59
N PRO A 417 23.03 2.48 -11.94
CA PRO A 417 21.93 3.11 -12.66
C PRO A 417 21.25 4.23 -11.87
N ALA A 418 21.14 4.09 -10.54
CA ALA A 418 20.61 5.14 -9.68
C ALA A 418 21.55 6.35 -9.65
N GLU A 419 22.87 6.15 -9.52
CA GLU A 419 23.83 7.25 -9.61
C GLU A 419 23.77 7.99 -10.95
N THR A 420 23.59 7.25 -12.04
CA THR A 420 23.44 7.82 -13.39
C THR A 420 22.17 8.67 -13.48
N ALA A 421 21.06 8.19 -12.91
CA ALA A 421 19.83 8.96 -12.82
C ALA A 421 19.97 10.22 -11.93
N ALA A 422 20.75 10.16 -10.85
CA ALA A 422 21.08 11.34 -10.06
C ALA A 422 21.89 12.36 -10.87
N ARG A 423 22.91 11.91 -11.63
CA ARG A 423 23.69 12.78 -12.53
C ARG A 423 22.80 13.49 -13.55
N HIS A 424 21.87 12.77 -14.18
CA HIS A 424 20.92 13.35 -15.13
C HIS A 424 19.98 14.35 -14.46
N THR A 425 19.43 14.00 -13.29
CA THR A 425 18.55 14.89 -12.53
C THR A 425 19.25 16.18 -12.13
N LEU A 426 20.50 16.10 -11.65
CA LEU A 426 21.31 17.27 -11.34
C LEU A 426 21.61 18.10 -12.60
N ARG A 427 21.93 17.46 -13.73
CA ARG A 427 22.17 18.17 -15.00
C ARG A 427 20.94 18.95 -15.47
N ASP A 428 19.77 18.35 -15.37
CA ASP A 428 18.54 18.88 -15.97
C ASP A 428 17.86 19.94 -15.08
N HIS A 429 18.20 19.97 -13.79
CA HIS A 429 17.52 20.82 -12.81
C HIS A 429 18.43 21.73 -11.98
N THR A 430 19.73 21.76 -12.27
CA THR A 430 20.69 22.67 -11.63
C THR A 430 21.66 23.26 -12.66
N ASN A 431 22.31 24.37 -12.31
CA ASN A 431 23.34 24.99 -13.15
C ASN A 431 24.76 24.46 -12.85
N HIS A 432 24.89 23.39 -12.08
CA HIS A 432 26.19 22.82 -11.70
C HIS A 432 26.92 22.25 -12.91
N SER A 433 28.23 22.49 -12.99
CA SER A 433 29.13 21.90 -13.98
C SER A 433 29.24 20.38 -13.83
N VAL A 434 29.80 19.69 -14.84
CA VAL A 434 30.03 18.22 -14.77
C VAL A 434 30.85 17.86 -13.53
N THR A 435 31.92 18.61 -13.24
CA THR A 435 32.81 18.35 -12.09
C THR A 435 32.13 18.62 -10.76
N GLU A 436 31.31 19.67 -10.65
CA GLU A 436 30.54 19.95 -9.43
C GLU A 436 29.51 18.85 -9.17
N ARG A 437 28.76 18.42 -10.19
CA ARG A 437 27.80 17.30 -10.05
C ARG A 437 28.47 16.02 -9.59
N GLN A 438 29.67 15.72 -10.11
CA GLN A 438 30.45 14.56 -9.66
C GLN A 438 30.85 14.68 -8.19
N ARG A 439 31.40 15.82 -7.77
CA ARG A 439 31.77 16.06 -6.36
C ARG A 439 30.58 15.97 -5.40
N ILE A 440 29.42 16.50 -5.81
CA ILE A 440 28.17 16.42 -5.03
C ILE A 440 27.82 14.95 -4.77
N LEU A 441 27.85 14.12 -5.81
CA LEU A 441 27.53 12.69 -5.68
C LEU A 441 28.56 11.93 -4.86
N GLU A 442 29.86 12.18 -5.09
CA GLU A 442 30.94 11.55 -4.33
C GLU A 442 30.84 11.85 -2.84
N ARG A 443 30.63 13.13 -2.46
CA ARG A 443 30.45 13.51 -1.05
C ARG A 443 29.18 12.94 -0.44
N SER A 444 28.07 13.06 -1.17
CA SER A 444 26.77 12.64 -0.66
C SER A 444 26.69 11.13 -0.48
N LEU A 445 27.12 10.36 -1.48
CA LEU A 445 27.09 8.89 -1.45
C LEU A 445 28.26 8.29 -0.66
N GLY A 446 29.36 9.03 -0.53
CA GLY A 446 30.51 8.68 0.31
C GLY A 446 30.23 8.76 1.81
N ALA A 447 29.09 9.36 2.22
CA ALA A 447 28.63 9.28 3.61
C ALA A 447 28.21 7.86 4.05
N TRP A 448 28.11 6.92 3.09
CA TRP A 448 27.90 5.50 3.34
C TRP A 448 29.12 4.72 2.85
N ASP A 449 29.88 4.20 3.82
CA ASP A 449 31.21 3.63 3.62
C ASP A 449 31.20 2.35 2.79
N ASP A 450 30.14 1.52 2.91
CA ASP A 450 30.01 0.26 2.16
C ASP A 450 28.85 0.25 1.14
N PRO A 451 28.91 -0.65 0.13
CA PRO A 451 27.89 -0.77 -0.89
C PRO A 451 26.48 -1.08 -0.36
N ALA A 452 26.38 -1.80 0.78
CA ALA A 452 25.09 -2.19 1.34
C ALA A 452 24.34 -0.98 1.94
N HIS A 453 25.01 -0.17 2.75
CA HIS A 453 24.42 1.05 3.32
C HIS A 453 24.12 2.08 2.22
N ARG A 454 24.97 2.21 1.20
CA ARG A 454 24.68 3.08 0.05
C ARG A 454 23.44 2.63 -0.73
N ALA A 455 23.31 1.32 -0.97
CA ALA A 455 22.12 0.74 -1.57
C ALA A 455 20.86 0.95 -0.71
N LEU A 456 20.97 0.83 0.62
CA LEU A 456 19.87 1.15 1.54
C LEU A 456 19.49 2.62 1.51
N ALA A 457 20.46 3.53 1.45
CA ALA A 457 20.24 4.97 1.36
C ALA A 457 19.52 5.39 0.07
N ILE A 458 19.90 4.78 -1.05
CA ILE A 458 19.20 4.95 -2.33
C ILE A 458 17.80 4.37 -2.24
N THR A 459 17.62 3.23 -1.55
CA THR A 459 16.32 2.54 -1.49
C THR A 459 15.33 3.15 -0.50
N ASN A 460 15.79 3.80 0.56
CA ASN A 460 14.94 4.46 1.56
C ASN A 460 14.75 5.98 1.31
N GLY A 461 15.50 6.56 0.36
CA GLY A 461 15.42 7.97 -0.03
C GLY A 461 16.38 8.91 0.70
N SER A 462 17.17 8.43 1.67
CA SER A 462 18.15 9.27 2.36
C SER A 462 19.26 9.77 1.43
N ALA A 463 19.62 8.99 0.40
CA ALA A 463 20.56 9.45 -0.63
C ALA A 463 19.99 10.62 -1.45
N ALA A 464 18.70 10.59 -1.80
CA ALA A 464 18.06 11.66 -2.55
C ALA A 464 18.09 12.98 -1.77
N ARG A 465 17.82 12.90 -0.46
CA ARG A 465 17.92 14.05 0.45
C ARG A 465 19.34 14.57 0.57
N ALA A 466 20.31 13.70 0.82
CA ALA A 466 21.72 14.10 0.97
C ALA A 466 22.22 14.83 -0.28
N ILE A 467 21.94 14.29 -1.47
CA ILE A 467 22.31 14.90 -2.74
C ILE A 467 21.62 16.26 -2.94
N ALA A 468 20.33 16.36 -2.61
CA ALA A 468 19.59 17.60 -2.77
C ALA A 468 20.09 18.72 -1.83
N VAL A 469 20.34 18.38 -0.57
CA VAL A 469 20.89 19.30 0.44
C VAL A 469 22.29 19.79 0.04
N GLU A 470 23.16 18.90 -0.44
CA GLU A 470 24.50 19.28 -0.93
C GLU A 470 24.41 20.16 -2.19
N ALA A 471 23.41 19.95 -3.06
CA ALA A 471 23.30 20.67 -4.33
C ALA A 471 22.62 22.05 -4.22
N ALA A 472 21.70 22.27 -3.28
CA ALA A 472 20.84 23.46 -3.23
C ALA A 472 20.71 24.11 -1.84
N ALA A 473 21.52 23.66 -0.86
CA ALA A 473 21.50 24.05 0.54
C ALA A 473 20.24 23.60 1.32
N PRO A 474 20.35 23.25 2.61
CA PRO A 474 19.23 22.75 3.40
C PRO A 474 18.16 23.83 3.60
N GLY A 475 16.88 23.43 3.55
CA GLY A 475 15.73 24.29 3.85
C GLY A 475 15.28 25.20 2.70
N THR A 476 15.79 25.01 1.48
CA THR A 476 15.35 25.75 0.28
C THR A 476 14.30 24.98 -0.52
N VAL A 477 13.39 25.70 -1.18
CA VAL A 477 12.38 25.09 -2.07
C VAL A 477 13.06 24.32 -3.21
N GLU A 478 14.20 24.81 -3.68
CA GLU A 478 15.03 24.16 -4.70
C GLU A 478 15.55 22.80 -4.21
N ALA A 479 16.03 22.71 -2.97
CA ALA A 479 16.45 21.43 -2.37
C ALA A 479 15.28 20.46 -2.23
N ASP A 480 14.11 20.92 -1.76
CA ASP A 480 12.94 20.05 -1.60
C ASP A 480 12.47 19.51 -2.96
N LEU A 481 12.39 20.37 -3.99
CA LEU A 481 12.03 19.95 -5.34
C LEU A 481 13.05 18.98 -5.93
N LEU A 482 14.34 19.21 -5.68
CA LEU A 482 15.41 18.34 -6.15
C LEU A 482 15.38 16.98 -5.44
N GLU A 483 15.15 16.93 -4.12
CA GLU A 483 14.95 15.68 -3.36
C GLU A 483 13.83 14.85 -3.99
N ARG A 484 12.67 15.47 -4.25
CA ARG A 484 11.51 14.78 -4.83
C ARG A 484 11.78 14.26 -6.24
N ARG A 485 12.50 15.04 -7.07
CA ARG A 485 12.90 14.62 -8.42
C ARG A 485 13.87 13.44 -8.39
N LEU A 486 14.86 13.47 -7.49
CA LEU A 486 15.81 12.39 -7.29
C LEU A 486 15.12 11.11 -6.78
N ASP A 487 14.20 11.24 -5.82
CA ASP A 487 13.39 10.13 -5.31
C ASP A 487 12.53 9.48 -6.42
N VAL A 488 11.92 10.29 -7.29
CA VAL A 488 11.22 9.80 -8.49
C VAL A 488 12.19 9.11 -9.45
N ALA A 489 13.35 9.71 -9.74
CA ALA A 489 14.35 9.14 -10.63
C ALA A 489 14.84 7.77 -10.13
N PHE A 490 15.14 7.65 -8.83
CA PHE A 490 15.51 6.39 -8.20
C PHE A 490 14.38 5.36 -8.28
N ARG A 491 13.13 5.74 -8.00
CA ARG A 491 11.98 4.82 -8.10
C ARG A 491 11.71 4.35 -9.53
N THR A 492 11.95 5.19 -10.52
CA THR A 492 11.81 4.83 -11.93
C THR A 492 12.84 3.77 -12.30
N VAL A 493 14.10 4.00 -11.94
CA VAL A 493 15.21 3.09 -12.27
C VAL A 493 15.12 1.77 -11.49
N ARG A 494 14.56 1.75 -10.28
CA ARG A 494 14.26 0.52 -9.52
C ARG A 494 13.37 -0.50 -10.23
N ARG A 495 12.61 -0.08 -11.24
CA ARG A 495 11.78 -0.99 -12.06
C ARG A 495 12.59 -1.67 -13.17
N ASP A 496 13.82 -1.24 -13.40
CA ASP A 496 14.73 -1.85 -14.37
C ASP A 496 15.44 -3.06 -13.75
N ARG A 497 15.53 -4.15 -14.52
CA ARG A 497 16.29 -5.36 -14.18
C ARG A 497 17.75 -5.04 -13.85
N SER A 498 18.33 -3.97 -14.41
CA SER A 498 19.70 -3.53 -14.12
C SER A 498 19.94 -3.12 -12.66
N THR A 499 18.88 -2.81 -11.90
CA THR A 499 18.94 -2.42 -10.47
C THR A 499 18.57 -3.53 -9.50
N THR A 500 18.37 -4.75 -9.99
CA THR A 500 18.02 -5.90 -9.17
C THR A 500 19.19 -6.87 -9.12
N VAL A 501 19.30 -7.67 -8.06
CA VAL A 501 20.41 -8.62 -7.86
C VAL A 501 19.96 -10.04 -8.23
N PRO A 502 20.81 -10.88 -8.85
CA PRO A 502 20.45 -12.27 -9.12
C PRO A 502 20.00 -13.03 -7.85
N GLN A 503 18.81 -13.66 -7.91
CA GLN A 503 18.23 -14.40 -6.78
C GLN A 503 19.17 -15.51 -6.30
N ARG A 504 19.79 -16.25 -7.22
CA ARG A 504 20.76 -17.31 -6.90
C ARG A 504 21.93 -16.84 -6.05
N LEU A 505 22.45 -15.62 -6.27
CA LEU A 505 23.54 -15.08 -5.46
C LEU A 505 23.04 -14.72 -4.05
N THR A 506 21.85 -14.12 -3.98
CA THR A 506 21.23 -13.75 -2.70
C THR A 506 20.90 -15.00 -1.88
N ASN A 507 20.21 -15.99 -2.45
CA ASN A 507 19.82 -17.23 -1.78
C ASN A 507 21.03 -18.01 -1.24
N ARG A 508 22.07 -18.18 -2.06
CA ARG A 508 23.29 -18.86 -1.60
C ARG A 508 23.95 -18.15 -0.43
N THR A 509 23.96 -16.82 -0.47
CA THR A 509 24.54 -16.03 0.63
C THR A 509 23.68 -16.16 1.89
N VAL A 510 22.35 -16.10 1.74
CA VAL A 510 21.37 -16.37 2.82
C VAL A 510 21.62 -17.73 3.46
N GLU A 511 21.64 -18.80 2.66
CA GLU A 511 21.84 -20.18 3.12
C GLU A 511 23.13 -20.30 3.94
N THR A 512 24.27 -19.83 3.41
CA THR A 512 25.54 -19.94 4.13
C THR A 512 25.63 -19.03 5.34
N THR A 513 25.04 -17.84 5.30
CA THR A 513 24.95 -16.95 6.47
C THR A 513 24.20 -17.66 7.59
N ARG A 514 23.09 -18.34 7.27
CA ARG A 514 22.30 -19.13 8.23
C ARG A 514 23.11 -20.29 8.80
N THR A 515 23.73 -21.11 7.95
CA THR A 515 24.56 -22.25 8.40
C THR A 515 25.71 -21.79 9.30
N ALA A 516 26.41 -20.71 8.92
CA ALA A 516 27.51 -20.17 9.73
C ALA A 516 27.02 -19.63 11.08
N ARG A 517 25.87 -18.94 11.10
CA ARG A 517 25.23 -18.49 12.34
C ARG A 517 24.83 -19.67 13.23
N GLN A 518 24.24 -20.72 12.66
CA GLN A 518 23.85 -21.91 13.42
C GLN A 518 25.06 -22.58 14.06
N GLN A 519 26.14 -22.76 13.32
CA GLN A 519 27.39 -23.31 13.85
C GLN A 519 27.90 -22.44 15.01
N ALA A 520 27.96 -21.13 14.82
CA ALA A 520 28.38 -20.21 15.88
C ALA A 520 27.48 -20.25 17.12
N VAL A 521 26.17 -20.41 16.96
CA VAL A 521 25.22 -20.52 18.08
C VAL A 521 25.28 -21.89 18.75
N ALA A 522 25.43 -22.98 17.98
CA ALA A 522 25.55 -24.34 18.50
C ALA A 522 26.84 -24.52 19.33
N ASP A 523 27.95 -23.91 18.88
CA ASP A 523 29.20 -23.86 19.64
C ASP A 523 28.98 -23.19 21.01
N VAL A 524 28.22 -22.09 21.04
CA VAL A 524 27.88 -21.39 22.29
C VAL A 524 26.88 -22.17 23.15
N ALA A 525 25.90 -22.83 22.54
CA ALA A 525 24.93 -23.65 23.26
C ALA A 525 25.60 -24.86 23.92
N THR A 526 26.59 -25.46 23.26
CA THR A 526 27.39 -26.54 23.82
C THR A 526 28.17 -26.04 25.05
N ASP A 527 28.77 -24.85 24.98
CA ASP A 527 29.49 -24.22 26.10
C ASP A 527 28.54 -23.81 27.25
N ALA A 528 27.32 -23.35 26.95
CA ALA A 528 26.32 -22.95 27.92
C ALA A 528 25.66 -24.17 28.61
N ALA A 529 25.44 -25.25 27.88
CA ALA A 529 24.84 -26.51 28.36
C ALA A 529 25.75 -27.26 29.33
N MET A 530 27.07 -27.07 29.27
CA MET A 530 28.00 -27.75 30.19
C MET A 530 27.83 -27.37 31.67
N ASN A 531 26.98 -26.38 32.03
CA ASN A 531 26.87 -25.90 33.43
C ASN A 531 25.48 -25.41 33.89
N ALA A 532 24.36 -25.69 33.20
CA ALA A 532 23.06 -25.11 33.55
C ALA A 532 21.86 -26.09 33.43
N THR A 533 20.84 -25.88 34.26
CA THR A 533 19.51 -26.54 34.19
C THR A 533 18.62 -25.81 33.16
N GLU A 534 17.66 -26.49 32.52
CA GLU A 534 16.93 -26.02 31.30
C GLU A 534 16.41 -24.57 31.35
N ASP A 535 15.80 -24.11 32.45
CA ASP A 535 15.33 -22.71 32.59
C ASP A 535 16.47 -21.68 32.59
N ALA A 536 17.63 -22.05 33.12
CA ALA A 536 18.81 -21.19 33.13
C ALA A 536 19.57 -21.23 31.78
N VAL A 537 19.29 -22.19 30.89
CA VAL A 537 19.96 -22.31 29.59
C VAL A 537 19.53 -21.20 28.65
N ALA A 538 18.25 -20.83 28.59
CA ALA A 538 17.77 -19.79 27.68
C ALA A 538 18.33 -18.40 28.01
N ASP A 539 18.25 -18.00 29.28
CA ASP A 539 18.78 -16.73 29.77
C ASP A 539 20.31 -16.69 29.67
N ARG A 540 20.97 -17.79 30.04
CA ARG A 540 22.43 -17.90 29.93
C ARG A 540 22.91 -17.96 28.49
N LEU A 541 22.15 -18.55 27.58
CA LEU A 541 22.46 -18.55 26.16
C LEU A 541 22.42 -17.12 25.62
N ASN A 542 21.38 -16.34 25.92
CA ASN A 542 21.32 -14.93 25.54
C ASN A 542 22.48 -14.12 26.12
N ASP A 543 22.76 -14.24 27.43
CA ASP A 543 23.87 -13.55 28.08
C ASP A 543 25.22 -13.97 27.48
N THR A 544 25.39 -15.26 27.15
CA THR A 544 26.64 -15.78 26.58
C THR A 544 26.81 -15.31 25.14
N LEU A 545 25.74 -15.28 24.34
CA LEU A 545 25.75 -14.71 22.99
C LEU A 545 26.12 -13.22 23.03
N ASP A 546 25.51 -12.45 23.93
CA ASP A 546 25.82 -11.01 24.10
C ASP A 546 27.23 -10.77 24.63
N SER A 547 27.78 -11.67 25.44
CA SER A 547 29.15 -11.56 25.96
C SER A 547 30.24 -11.99 24.96
N ARG A 548 29.90 -12.88 24.02
CA ARG A 548 30.85 -13.47 23.06
C ARG A 548 30.88 -12.75 21.72
N PHE A 549 29.80 -12.06 21.38
CA PHE A 549 29.69 -11.34 20.12
C PHE A 549 29.51 -9.84 20.39
N ASP A 550 30.46 -9.03 19.91
CA ASP A 550 30.46 -7.56 20.10
C ASP A 550 29.26 -6.88 19.42
N THR A 551 28.59 -7.55 18.48
CA THR A 551 27.38 -7.06 17.83
C THR A 551 26.34 -8.16 17.64
N PRO A 552 25.04 -7.88 17.87
CA PRO A 552 23.98 -8.85 17.65
C PRO A 552 23.91 -9.24 16.18
N PHE A 553 23.80 -10.54 15.90
CA PHE A 553 23.68 -11.05 14.53
C PHE A 553 22.49 -10.40 13.81
N LYS A 554 22.78 -9.66 12.72
CA LYS A 554 21.74 -9.14 11.82
C LYS A 554 20.97 -10.32 11.21
N ARG A 555 19.63 -10.31 11.28
CA ARG A 555 18.81 -11.45 10.78
C ARG A 555 18.68 -11.40 9.26
N VAL A 556 18.38 -12.55 8.68
CA VAL A 556 18.18 -12.70 7.24
C VAL A 556 16.74 -12.35 6.85
N PRO A 557 16.49 -11.62 5.74
CA PRO A 557 15.15 -11.35 5.23
C PRO A 557 14.24 -12.60 5.11
N ALA A 558 13.09 -12.62 5.81
CA ALA A 558 12.08 -13.69 5.73
C ALA A 558 10.64 -13.14 5.84
N GLY A 559 9.62 -13.92 5.45
CA GLY A 559 8.21 -13.51 5.53
C GLY A 559 7.65 -12.81 4.28
N MET A 560 6.32 -12.74 4.21
CA MET A 560 5.57 -12.14 3.12
C MET A 560 5.40 -10.62 3.33
N PRO A 561 5.86 -9.76 2.40
CA PRO A 561 5.63 -8.33 2.48
C PRO A 561 4.17 -8.00 2.14
N VAL A 562 3.50 -7.25 3.02
CA VAL A 562 2.15 -6.75 2.82
C VAL A 562 2.20 -5.55 1.88
N ALA A 563 1.64 -5.71 0.68
CA ALA A 563 1.61 -4.76 -0.43
C ALA A 563 1.42 -3.28 0.01
N PRO A 564 1.94 -2.30 -0.75
CA PRO A 564 2.41 -2.38 -2.14
C PRO A 564 3.91 -2.64 -2.32
N VAL A 565 4.23 -3.63 -3.15
CA VAL A 565 5.58 -3.97 -3.63
C VAL A 565 5.73 -3.62 -5.12
N PRO A 566 6.95 -3.31 -5.61
CA PRO A 566 8.21 -3.24 -4.88
C PRO A 566 8.41 -1.93 -4.09
N GLY A 567 8.94 -2.05 -2.86
CA GLY A 567 9.56 -0.93 -2.14
C GLY A 567 8.64 0.01 -1.34
N SER A 568 7.38 -0.36 -1.10
CA SER A 568 6.44 0.44 -0.30
C SER A 568 5.55 -0.40 0.62
N TRP A 569 5.93 -1.65 0.90
CA TRP A 569 5.21 -2.50 1.86
C TRP A 569 5.33 -1.92 3.27
N TYR A 570 4.29 -2.09 4.07
CA TYR A 570 4.19 -1.50 5.41
C TYR A 570 4.26 -2.53 6.54
N ALA A 571 4.27 -3.82 6.22
CA ALA A 571 4.50 -4.89 7.18
C ALA A 571 5.06 -6.12 6.47
N THR A 572 5.71 -6.98 7.22
CA THR A 572 6.09 -8.33 6.80
C THR A 572 5.42 -9.32 7.74
N VAL A 573 4.64 -10.24 7.18
CA VAL A 573 3.87 -11.25 7.92
C VAL A 573 4.53 -12.61 7.74
N ASN A 574 4.61 -13.38 8.81
CA ASN A 574 4.95 -14.79 8.74
C ASN A 574 3.98 -15.64 9.58
N VAL A 575 3.81 -16.90 9.18
CA VAL A 575 2.88 -17.87 9.75
C VAL A 575 3.63 -19.19 9.96
N TRP A 576 3.50 -19.73 11.17
CA TRP A 576 4.01 -21.04 11.56
C TRP A 576 2.86 -21.93 12.02
N ASP A 577 2.97 -23.23 11.78
CA ASP A 577 2.15 -24.27 12.40
C ASP A 577 3.08 -25.08 13.28
N VAL A 578 2.85 -24.96 14.58
CA VAL A 578 3.67 -25.59 15.60
C VAL A 578 2.89 -26.76 16.15
N ALA A 579 3.38 -27.97 15.88
CA ALA A 579 2.89 -29.21 16.44
C ALA A 579 3.88 -29.71 17.49
N VAL A 580 3.39 -30.00 18.69
CA VAL A 580 4.16 -30.55 19.81
C VAL A 580 3.42 -31.77 20.30
N ALA A 581 4.12 -32.89 20.44
CA ALA A 581 3.59 -34.10 21.03
C ALA A 581 4.53 -34.55 22.14
N GLY A 582 3.95 -34.95 23.28
CA GLY A 582 4.69 -35.41 24.44
C GLY A 582 4.10 -36.67 25.02
N GLU A 583 4.95 -37.49 25.64
CA GLU A 583 4.55 -38.68 26.39
C GLU A 583 5.41 -38.75 27.66
N PHE A 584 4.78 -38.96 28.81
CA PHE A 584 5.51 -39.27 30.04
C PHE A 584 5.83 -40.76 30.09
N ALA A 585 7.09 -41.12 30.30
CA ALA A 585 7.49 -42.52 30.44
C ALA A 585 6.82 -43.15 31.65
N GLN A 586 6.59 -42.35 32.68
CA GLN A 586 5.82 -42.70 33.84
C GLN A 586 5.12 -41.48 34.43
N PHE A 587 3.83 -41.61 34.69
CA PHE A 587 3.05 -40.65 35.42
C PHE A 587 2.35 -41.33 36.59
N ARG A 588 2.61 -40.88 37.80
CA ARG A 588 2.02 -41.40 39.03
C ARG A 588 1.26 -40.30 39.75
N VAL A 589 0.19 -40.70 40.42
CA VAL A 589 -0.52 -39.83 41.36
C VAL A 589 -0.59 -40.57 42.69
N HIS A 590 0.04 -39.98 43.70
CA HIS A 590 -0.01 -40.47 45.07
C HIS A 590 -1.19 -39.83 45.78
N ALA A 591 -2.19 -40.63 46.13
CA ALA A 591 -3.25 -40.24 47.05
C ALA A 591 -2.79 -40.56 48.47
N ARG A 592 -2.52 -39.52 49.28
CA ARG A 592 -2.14 -39.66 50.69
C ARG A 592 -3.35 -39.35 51.56
N GLY A 593 -3.92 -40.37 52.20
CA GLY A 593 -4.89 -40.25 53.28
C GLY A 593 -4.30 -40.66 54.64
N ASP A 594 -5.12 -40.67 55.69
CA ASP A 594 -4.68 -40.91 57.08
C ASP A 594 -4.30 -42.36 57.40
N THR A 595 -4.74 -43.35 56.62
CA THR A 595 -4.53 -44.78 56.92
C THR A 595 -4.03 -45.63 55.75
N GLU A 596 -4.20 -45.19 54.49
CA GLU A 596 -3.72 -45.91 53.30
C GLU A 596 -3.23 -44.92 52.22
N SER A 597 -2.15 -45.29 51.52
CA SER A 597 -1.63 -44.55 50.37
C SER A 597 -1.89 -45.33 49.08
N LEU A 598 -2.72 -44.80 48.20
CA LEU A 598 -2.95 -45.37 46.87
C LEU A 598 -2.02 -44.68 45.87
N THR A 599 -1.33 -45.46 45.04
CA THR A 599 -0.58 -44.92 43.90
C THR A 599 -1.24 -45.39 42.62
N TYR A 600 -1.77 -44.44 41.87
CA TYR A 600 -2.17 -44.66 40.49
C TYR A 600 -0.95 -44.43 39.59
N ALA A 601 -0.66 -45.34 38.66
CA ALA A 601 0.49 -45.25 37.77
C ALA A 601 0.08 -45.53 36.31
N ARG A 602 0.66 -44.74 35.41
CA ARG A 602 0.50 -44.79 33.95
C ARG A 602 1.91 -44.78 33.35
N ASP A 603 2.45 -45.97 33.08
CA ASP A 603 3.85 -46.15 32.66
C ASP A 603 4.06 -47.12 31.49
N GLY A 604 2.97 -47.64 30.92
CA GLY A 604 2.98 -48.61 29.83
C GLY A 604 3.15 -50.06 30.30
N SER A 605 3.17 -50.34 31.60
CA SER A 605 3.27 -51.71 32.10
C SER A 605 1.98 -52.50 31.89
N PRO A 606 2.05 -53.80 31.53
CA PRO A 606 0.88 -54.67 31.49
C PRO A 606 0.30 -54.83 32.90
N VAL A 607 -1.02 -54.69 33.02
CA VAL A 607 -1.75 -54.96 34.25
C VAL A 607 -2.16 -56.42 34.21
N ALA A 608 -1.74 -57.19 35.21
CA ALA A 608 -2.09 -58.59 35.33
C ALA A 608 -2.90 -58.84 36.62
N LEU A 609 -3.92 -59.67 36.51
CA LEU A 609 -4.80 -60.07 37.61
C LEU A 609 -5.12 -61.55 37.43
N ASP A 610 -4.81 -62.35 38.46
CA ASP A 610 -5.29 -63.72 38.58
C ASP A 610 -6.80 -63.67 38.86
N TRP A 611 -7.60 -63.74 37.80
CA TRP A 611 -9.05 -63.56 37.90
C TRP A 611 -9.78 -64.88 38.15
N ASP A 612 -9.13 -66.02 37.86
CA ASP A 612 -9.71 -67.36 38.00
C ASP A 612 -9.20 -68.14 39.23
N GLY A 613 -8.24 -67.58 39.97
CA GLY A 613 -7.72 -68.11 41.22
C GLY A 613 -6.76 -69.28 41.05
N ASP A 614 -6.17 -69.44 39.87
CA ASP A 614 -5.27 -70.55 39.55
C ASP A 614 -3.81 -70.29 39.99
N GLY A 615 -3.51 -69.09 40.47
CA GLY A 615 -2.18 -68.66 40.91
C GLY A 615 -1.31 -68.07 39.80
N VAL A 616 -1.81 -67.96 38.57
CA VAL A 616 -1.19 -67.29 37.43
C VAL A 616 -1.95 -66.00 37.17
N ALA A 617 -1.24 -64.90 36.93
CA ALA A 617 -1.89 -63.62 36.64
C ALA A 617 -2.09 -63.45 35.14
N GLU A 618 -3.35 -63.36 34.69
CA GLU A 618 -3.67 -63.05 33.30
C GLU A 618 -3.48 -61.56 33.04
N THR A 619 -2.95 -61.21 31.87
CA THR A 619 -2.88 -59.80 31.45
C THR A 619 -4.30 -59.31 31.11
N VAL A 620 -4.79 -58.38 31.92
CA VAL A 620 -6.13 -57.79 31.80
C VAL A 620 -6.14 -56.42 31.13
N GLY A 621 -4.97 -55.82 30.92
CA GLY A 621 -4.83 -54.55 30.21
C GLY A 621 -3.43 -53.96 30.31
N ARG A 622 -3.32 -52.65 30.06
CA ARG A 622 -2.08 -51.89 30.14
C ARG A 622 -2.36 -50.53 30.75
N GLY A 623 -1.44 -50.04 31.59
CA GLY A 623 -1.50 -48.68 32.08
C GLY A 623 -0.96 -47.71 31.03
N ASP A 624 -1.76 -47.35 30.02
CA ASP A 624 -1.33 -46.49 28.91
C ASP A 624 -0.62 -45.24 29.42
N ARG A 625 0.47 -44.84 28.77
CA ARG A 625 1.22 -43.65 29.19
C ARG A 625 0.40 -42.39 28.95
N VAL A 626 0.69 -41.36 29.74
CA VAL A 626 0.04 -40.05 29.56
C VAL A 626 0.74 -39.34 28.41
N SER A 627 -0.01 -39.12 27.34
CA SER A 627 0.45 -38.37 26.17
C SER A 627 -0.45 -37.17 25.88
N PHE A 628 0.10 -36.20 25.17
CA PHE A 628 -0.64 -35.07 24.63
C PHE A 628 -0.11 -34.72 23.24
N GLU A 629 -0.99 -34.16 22.41
CA GLU A 629 -0.63 -33.50 21.17
C GLU A 629 -1.27 -32.10 21.18
N VAL A 630 -0.49 -31.10 20.81
CA VAL A 630 -0.92 -29.72 20.65
C VAL A 630 -0.47 -29.25 19.29
N ARG A 631 -1.41 -28.72 18.50
CA ARG A 631 -1.12 -28.03 17.25
C ARG A 631 -1.69 -26.63 17.32
N THR A 632 -0.86 -25.62 17.06
CA THR A 632 -1.30 -24.23 17.04
C THR A 632 -0.60 -23.43 15.95
N PRO A 633 -1.34 -22.62 15.19
CA PRO A 633 -0.72 -21.63 14.34
C PRO A 633 -0.16 -20.48 15.19
N ILE A 634 0.93 -19.87 14.72
CA ILE A 634 1.51 -18.64 15.25
C ILE A 634 1.62 -17.67 14.10
N VAL A 635 1.12 -16.44 14.28
CA VAL A 635 1.15 -15.40 13.24
C VAL A 635 1.87 -14.17 13.77
N VAL A 636 2.92 -13.72 13.06
CA VAL A 636 3.67 -12.53 13.45
C VAL A 636 3.72 -11.54 12.30
N ALA A 637 3.38 -10.28 12.60
CA ALA A 637 3.58 -9.15 11.69
C ALA A 637 4.59 -8.17 12.27
N VAL A 638 5.60 -7.81 11.48
CA VAL A 638 6.62 -6.82 11.87
C VAL A 638 6.64 -5.63 10.91
N PRO A 639 7.05 -4.43 11.35
CA PRO A 639 7.21 -3.27 10.48
C PRO A 639 8.23 -3.50 9.34
N PRO A 640 8.19 -2.68 8.27
CA PRO A 640 8.98 -2.90 7.05
C PRO A 640 10.47 -2.51 7.24
N SER A 641 10.80 -1.87 8.37
CA SER A 641 12.17 -1.56 8.77
C SER A 641 12.99 -2.81 9.09
N GLY A 642 12.33 -3.92 9.45
CA GLY A 642 12.99 -5.18 9.78
C GLY A 642 13.39 -6.04 8.57
N VAL A 643 14.13 -7.09 8.90
CA VAL A 643 14.48 -8.24 8.04
C VAL A 643 13.38 -9.32 8.08
N GLY A 644 12.15 -8.92 8.45
CA GLY A 644 11.06 -9.87 8.69
C GLY A 644 11.32 -10.79 9.89
N VAL A 645 10.51 -11.83 10.00
CA VAL A 645 10.64 -12.90 11.01
C VAL A 645 10.53 -14.22 10.27
N GLY A 646 11.40 -15.16 10.63
CA GLY A 646 11.52 -16.49 10.03
C GLY A 646 12.39 -17.35 10.92
N ASP A 647 12.44 -18.65 10.63
CA ASP A 647 13.12 -19.58 11.51
C ASP A 647 14.64 -19.45 11.52
N ILE A 648 15.24 -20.02 12.56
CA ILE A 648 16.68 -20.07 12.76
C ILE A 648 17.33 -21.00 11.72
N ASP A 649 16.69 -22.13 11.40
CA ASP A 649 17.24 -23.10 10.48
C ASP A 649 16.86 -22.81 9.01
N GLY A 650 15.65 -22.28 8.82
CA GLY A 650 15.19 -21.71 7.57
C GLY A 650 14.61 -22.73 6.58
N ASN A 651 14.40 -23.97 7.02
CA ASN A 651 13.59 -24.96 6.33
C ASN A 651 12.10 -24.69 6.58
N ALA A 652 11.27 -25.06 5.59
CA ALA A 652 9.81 -24.96 5.75
C ALA A 652 9.19 -25.98 6.67
N ASP A 653 9.90 -27.07 6.95
CA ASP A 653 9.45 -28.14 7.82
C ASP A 653 10.64 -28.53 8.69
N GLU A 654 10.67 -27.99 9.91
CA GLU A 654 11.68 -28.28 10.92
C GLU A 654 11.10 -29.33 11.87
N ARG A 655 11.86 -30.39 12.15
CA ARG A 655 11.41 -31.52 12.98
C ARG A 655 12.46 -31.85 14.02
N SER A 656 12.05 -32.03 15.27
CA SER A 656 12.92 -32.56 16.32
C SER A 656 13.34 -33.99 16.01
N GLU A 657 14.43 -34.43 16.62
CA GLU A 657 14.76 -35.86 16.67
C GLU A 657 13.58 -36.63 17.30
N GLY A 658 13.30 -37.83 16.77
CA GLY A 658 12.18 -38.66 17.21
C GLY A 658 10.82 -38.35 16.57
N TRP A 659 10.63 -37.21 15.89
CA TRP A 659 9.32 -36.83 15.31
C TRP A 659 8.71 -37.89 14.39
N GLN A 660 9.52 -38.59 13.57
CA GLN A 660 9.03 -39.66 12.69
C GLN A 660 8.49 -40.88 13.46
N GLY A 661 9.01 -41.15 14.66
CA GLY A 661 8.53 -42.23 15.51
C GLY A 661 7.37 -41.80 16.42
N GLY A 662 7.28 -40.52 16.76
CA GLY A 662 6.36 -40.00 17.77
C GLY A 662 7.01 -39.89 19.16
N PRO A 663 6.33 -39.24 20.12
CA PRO A 663 6.81 -39.17 21.49
C PRO A 663 6.85 -40.56 22.11
N GLY A 664 7.87 -40.82 22.93
CA GLY A 664 8.00 -42.08 23.66
C GLY A 664 8.80 -43.18 22.95
N CYS A 665 9.24 -42.94 21.71
CA CYS A 665 9.94 -43.92 20.90
C CYS A 665 11.40 -44.07 21.30
N THR A 666 11.94 -45.31 21.24
CA THR A 666 13.33 -45.64 21.58
C THR A 666 14.20 -46.06 20.42
N VAL A 667 13.60 -46.48 19.30
CA VAL A 667 14.28 -46.89 18.06
C VAL A 667 13.30 -46.78 16.89
N ALA A 668 13.77 -46.31 15.73
CA ALA A 668 12.94 -46.12 14.52
C ALA A 668 12.30 -47.41 13.96
N ALA A 669 12.61 -48.59 14.51
CA ALA A 669 12.15 -49.88 14.01
C ALA A 669 10.91 -50.46 14.74
N ASP A 670 10.47 -49.88 15.87
CA ASP A 670 9.46 -50.49 16.75
C ASP A 670 8.08 -49.80 16.79
N CYS A 671 7.76 -48.91 15.84
CA CYS A 671 6.41 -48.34 15.77
C CYS A 671 5.54 -49.09 14.75
N PRO A 672 4.36 -49.61 15.13
CA PRO A 672 3.39 -50.12 14.18
C PRO A 672 2.88 -48.95 13.31
N PRO A 673 2.63 -49.18 12.00
CA PRO A 673 1.96 -48.17 11.19
C PRO A 673 0.54 -47.91 11.74
N GLU A 674 0.12 -46.64 11.73
CA GLU A 674 -1.27 -46.25 12.00
C GLU A 674 -2.25 -47.05 11.11
N GLU A 675 -3.30 -47.62 11.71
CA GLU A 675 -4.52 -48.05 11.02
C GLU A 675 -5.54 -46.91 10.94
#